data_AF-A0A420D4S8-F1
#
_entry.id   AF-A0A420D4S8-F1
#
_cell.length_a   1.000
_cell.length_b   1.000
_cell.length_c   1.000
_cell.angle_alpha   90.00
_cell.angle_beta   90.00
_cell.angle_gamma   90.00
#
_symmetry.space_group_name_H-M   'P 1'
#
loop_
_entity.id
_entity.type
_entity.pdbx_description
1 polymer ?
#
loop_
_entity_poly.entity_id
_entity_poly.type
_entity_poly.pdbx_seq_one_letter_code
_entity_poly.pdbx_strand_id
1 'polypeptide(L)'
;MTRMKPFRYKEQMAVILVSLPLWTMGSGARADDVFTQRWDPWIEVGGHVGTGRSIGNADLFMPLAQDSDSLLFADIRGMFDNQDASEGNFGLGLRQMLASGWNIGAYGYFDLRRSAYGNMFKQVTLGAEALSEHFDLRGNVYLPVGPSDVYMEGGSSSSVGSWTSDAIATGGSLAIRHQAVRTTTTRYEVEKALAGVDAEVGVRLPVFEPGSGFDLRAFLGGYYFDGSDVDPVAGPRARLELVADNLAGLPGVKLTGGVVYQHDDVRGDQWIAQARLRVPLQPPSLPRDPSDVMERRMTDAIVRDVDIVSNTANASTATNETLTTTEAAVSDWNGSAVGSFILIDGANQNGADLQAALNAAGAGSIVLVNGTVSTAAGITLNAGQTVLGGGTVLRLKGATSGTAVDWTAGGGSGSISGSAGTLVQLGQDSFLGGIAVENLSTSGGSVAVNAANGAVLRNVDVTSAKGGIRASGVSGFTVDGGSISARGGNAMELVSSSGLDIQNMAIAQNGDRSLGIRADNATGLLKGNRVTTNGNGNSSYVDTDAQAQSTHAFSIANSGGLVVTDNTITTNGTQANGFYINNSGGIAISGNRVTTNGYMSRGINLITSDGAVISDNVIRTNTTNDSNWHSGTIAYGIVVDHSSNLSITGNDVATQMRGGTGIYIRYGANNTASGNVVETKGSSASAISVLRSTGATVRGNTLTTAQSADGSAGISFGIDSHNGLVENNTVTSPGSAGVTIYIANGLTVRNNRLVGKGDAGVYVRDSYNTTVSGNTP
;
A
#
# COMPACT_ATOMS: atom_id res chain seq x y z
N MET A 1 -19.45 -29.16 -19.05
CA MET A 1 -20.39 -29.34 -20.18
C MET A 1 -21.00 -27.98 -20.50
N THR A 2 -20.40 -27.25 -21.44
CA THR A 2 -20.93 -25.94 -21.87
C THR A 2 -20.53 -25.72 -23.32
N ARG A 3 -21.54 -25.41 -24.13
CA ARG A 3 -21.56 -25.41 -25.60
C ARG A 3 -20.56 -24.42 -26.22
N MET A 4 -19.66 -24.91 -27.08
CA MET A 4 -18.96 -24.08 -28.06
C MET A 4 -19.84 -23.87 -29.30
N LYS A 5 -19.98 -22.61 -29.70
CA LYS A 5 -20.63 -22.19 -30.96
C LYS A 5 -19.68 -22.43 -32.15
N PRO A 6 -20.18 -22.80 -33.34
CA PRO A 6 -19.34 -22.98 -34.52
C PRO A 6 -19.09 -21.63 -35.21
N PHE A 7 -17.82 -21.29 -35.44
CA PHE A 7 -17.42 -20.22 -36.35
C PHE A 7 -17.50 -20.76 -37.79
N ARG A 8 -18.41 -20.18 -38.59
CA ARG A 8 -18.53 -20.41 -40.03
C ARG A 8 -17.47 -19.58 -40.76
N TYR A 9 -16.54 -20.22 -41.45
CA TYR A 9 -15.74 -19.55 -42.49
C TYR A 9 -16.54 -19.51 -43.79
N LYS A 10 -16.68 -18.30 -44.36
CA LYS A 10 -17.18 -18.08 -45.71
C LYS A 10 -16.01 -18.26 -46.68
N GLU A 11 -16.12 -19.24 -47.56
CA GLU A 11 -15.26 -19.32 -48.76
C GLU A 11 -15.67 -18.20 -49.72
N GLN A 12 -14.75 -17.28 -49.99
CA GLN A 12 -14.81 -16.44 -51.18
C GLN A 12 -13.68 -16.89 -52.10
N MET A 13 -14.00 -17.72 -53.08
CA MET A 13 -13.10 -17.99 -54.20
C MET A 13 -13.06 -16.74 -55.10
N ALA A 14 -11.99 -15.97 -54.99
CA ALA A 14 -11.63 -14.96 -55.97
C ALA A 14 -10.85 -15.66 -57.10
N VAL A 15 -11.54 -15.91 -58.21
CA VAL A 15 -10.90 -16.30 -59.48
C VAL A 15 -10.21 -15.06 -60.02
N ILE A 16 -8.88 -15.00 -59.93
CA ILE A 16 -8.07 -13.97 -60.59
C ILE A 16 -7.69 -14.53 -61.97
N LEU A 17 -8.42 -14.11 -63.00
CA LEU A 17 -7.96 -14.20 -64.38
C LEU A 17 -6.82 -13.18 -64.56
N VAL A 18 -5.59 -13.64 -64.73
CA VAL A 18 -4.50 -12.80 -65.23
C VAL A 18 -4.50 -12.90 -66.75
N SER A 19 -5.10 -11.89 -67.39
CA SER A 19 -4.91 -11.62 -68.83
C SER A 19 -3.57 -10.93 -69.02
N LEU A 20 -2.56 -11.64 -69.54
CA LEU A 20 -1.30 -11.02 -69.99
C LEU A 20 -1.51 -10.45 -71.41
N PRO A 21 -1.21 -9.16 -71.66
CA PRO A 21 -1.27 -8.58 -73.00
C PRO A 21 -0.07 -9.07 -73.81
N LEU A 22 -0.36 -9.78 -74.90
CA LEU A 22 0.59 -10.17 -75.93
C LEU A 22 1.21 -8.90 -76.54
N TRP A 23 2.46 -8.59 -76.23
CA TRP A 23 3.22 -7.59 -76.98
C TRP A 23 3.67 -8.22 -78.30
N THR A 24 3.00 -7.85 -79.38
CA THR A 24 3.40 -8.15 -80.75
C THR A 24 4.57 -7.24 -81.14
N MET A 25 5.77 -7.82 -81.23
CA MET A 25 6.79 -7.31 -82.16
C MET A 25 6.96 -8.36 -83.26
N GLY A 26 6.42 -8.02 -84.43
CA GLY A 26 6.41 -8.90 -85.58
C GLY A 26 7.75 -8.94 -86.31
N SER A 27 8.11 -10.14 -86.74
CA SER A 27 8.57 -10.38 -88.12
C SER A 27 8.60 -11.89 -88.38
N GLY A 28 7.62 -12.35 -89.17
CA GLY A 28 7.62 -13.58 -90.00
C GLY A 28 8.10 -14.89 -89.38
N ALA A 29 7.19 -15.70 -88.83
CA ALA A 29 7.41 -17.13 -88.60
C ALA A 29 6.42 -17.95 -89.46
N ARG A 30 6.95 -18.98 -90.13
CA ARG A 30 6.17 -20.01 -90.81
C ARG A 30 5.39 -20.77 -89.74
N ALA A 31 4.16 -21.15 -90.03
CA ALA A 31 3.39 -22.03 -89.17
C ALA A 31 3.96 -23.46 -89.27
N ASP A 32 4.85 -23.82 -88.35
CA ASP A 32 5.18 -25.21 -88.04
C ASP A 32 4.12 -25.76 -87.07
N ASP A 33 3.84 -27.07 -87.14
CA ASP A 33 2.81 -27.74 -86.34
C ASP A 33 3.17 -27.68 -84.84
N VAL A 34 2.28 -27.15 -83.99
CA VAL A 34 2.47 -27.00 -82.52
C VAL A 34 2.55 -28.36 -81.77
N PHE A 35 2.57 -29.47 -82.52
CA PHE A 35 2.73 -30.84 -82.05
C PHE A 35 3.93 -31.56 -82.67
N THR A 36 4.88 -30.85 -83.29
CA THR A 36 6.14 -31.49 -83.72
C THR A 36 6.84 -32.12 -82.51
N GLN A 37 7.02 -33.44 -82.51
CA GLN A 37 7.71 -34.14 -81.43
C GLN A 37 9.23 -33.97 -81.60
N ARG A 38 9.82 -32.94 -80.97
CA ARG A 38 11.26 -32.61 -81.04
C ARG A 38 11.97 -32.86 -79.71
N TRP A 39 11.36 -32.44 -78.62
CA TRP A 39 11.78 -32.66 -77.24
C TRP A 39 10.94 -33.76 -76.60
N ASP A 40 11.61 -34.70 -75.91
CA ASP A 40 10.98 -35.89 -75.33
C ASP A 40 10.87 -35.80 -73.81
N PRO A 41 9.85 -36.43 -73.20
CA PRO A 41 9.75 -36.56 -71.76
C PRO A 41 10.86 -37.44 -71.19
N TRP A 42 11.31 -37.12 -69.98
CA TRP A 42 12.32 -37.88 -69.26
C TRP A 42 12.00 -37.95 -67.77
N ILE A 43 12.53 -38.99 -67.13
CA ILE A 43 12.58 -39.11 -65.68
C ILE A 43 14.03 -39.03 -65.23
N GLU A 44 14.29 -38.30 -64.16
CA GLU A 44 15.59 -38.19 -63.52
C GLU A 44 15.47 -38.65 -62.08
N VAL A 45 16.41 -39.46 -61.63
CA VAL A 45 16.51 -39.92 -60.25
C VAL A 45 17.88 -39.57 -59.72
N GLY A 46 17.93 -39.04 -58.51
CA GLY A 46 19.13 -38.46 -57.98
C GLY A 46 19.26 -38.57 -56.47
N GLY A 47 20.47 -38.31 -56.01
CA GLY A 47 20.79 -38.18 -54.61
C GLY A 47 21.80 -37.09 -54.35
N HIS A 48 21.66 -36.45 -53.19
CA HIS A 48 22.60 -35.48 -52.65
C HIS A 48 23.11 -36.02 -51.31
N VAL A 49 24.43 -36.02 -51.11
CA VAL A 49 25.06 -36.37 -49.85
C VAL A 49 25.93 -35.20 -49.43
N GLY A 50 25.69 -34.66 -48.24
CA GLY A 50 26.48 -33.55 -47.71
C GLY A 50 26.73 -33.65 -46.21
N THR A 51 27.46 -32.67 -45.68
CA THR A 51 27.89 -32.62 -44.27
C THR A 51 26.75 -32.57 -43.25
N GLY A 52 25.55 -32.11 -43.65
CA GLY A 52 24.41 -31.95 -42.75
C GLY A 52 23.15 -32.78 -43.10
N ARG A 53 23.02 -33.30 -44.33
CA ARG A 53 21.82 -34.04 -44.77
C ARG A 53 22.09 -34.93 -45.97
N SER A 54 21.29 -35.99 -46.13
CA SER A 54 21.25 -36.82 -47.33
C SER A 54 19.83 -36.82 -47.89
N ILE A 55 19.72 -36.54 -49.19
CA ILE A 55 18.44 -36.32 -49.88
C ILE A 55 18.35 -37.26 -51.08
N GLY A 56 17.20 -37.91 -51.26
CA GLY A 56 16.83 -38.56 -52.53
C GLY A 56 15.78 -37.73 -53.27
N ASN A 57 15.88 -37.66 -54.60
CA ASN A 57 14.95 -36.94 -55.45
C ASN A 57 14.54 -37.74 -56.69
N ALA A 58 13.32 -37.48 -57.16
CA ALA A 58 12.80 -37.98 -58.44
C ALA A 58 12.08 -36.87 -59.19
N ASP A 59 12.37 -36.74 -60.47
CA ASP A 59 12.04 -35.57 -61.28
C ASP A 59 11.42 -36.06 -62.60
N LEU A 60 10.23 -35.58 -62.93
CA LEU A 60 9.51 -35.91 -64.15
C LEU A 60 9.34 -34.65 -65.00
N PHE A 61 9.98 -34.63 -66.17
CA PHE A 61 9.85 -33.57 -67.16
C PHE A 61 8.98 -34.03 -68.31
N MET A 62 7.98 -33.22 -68.66
CA MET A 62 7.03 -33.53 -69.71
C MET A 62 6.81 -32.33 -70.63
N PRO A 63 7.22 -32.41 -71.91
CA PRO A 63 6.76 -31.50 -72.95
C PRO A 63 5.23 -31.49 -73.04
N LEU A 64 4.60 -30.32 -73.00
CA LEU A 64 3.16 -30.15 -73.11
C LEU A 64 2.76 -29.61 -74.49
N ALA A 65 3.50 -28.64 -75.01
CA ALA A 65 3.35 -28.07 -76.35
C ALA A 65 4.72 -27.60 -76.86
N GLN A 66 5.00 -27.80 -78.14
CA GLN A 66 6.31 -27.49 -78.71
C GLN A 66 6.25 -27.25 -80.22
N ASP A 67 7.11 -26.36 -80.72
CA ASP A 67 7.36 -26.13 -82.15
C ASP A 67 8.86 -26.18 -82.45
N SER A 68 9.32 -25.54 -83.54
CA SER A 68 10.73 -25.54 -83.94
C SER A 68 11.63 -24.70 -83.03
N ASP A 69 11.11 -23.80 -82.20
CA ASP A 69 11.94 -22.97 -81.30
C ASP A 69 11.39 -22.82 -79.88
N SER A 70 10.16 -23.22 -79.61
CA SER A 70 9.47 -22.97 -78.35
C SER A 70 9.01 -24.26 -77.67
N LEU A 71 9.16 -24.34 -76.35
CA LEU A 71 8.80 -25.50 -75.53
C LEU A 71 8.07 -25.07 -74.25
N LEU A 72 6.79 -25.44 -74.16
CA LEU A 72 6.02 -25.44 -72.91
C LEU A 72 6.12 -26.83 -72.25
N PHE A 73 6.46 -26.88 -70.97
CA PHE A 73 6.67 -28.14 -70.25
C PHE A 73 6.13 -28.11 -68.82
N ALA A 74 5.80 -29.29 -68.30
CA ALA A 74 5.57 -29.55 -66.88
C ALA A 74 6.81 -30.18 -66.25
N ASP A 75 7.07 -29.84 -64.99
CA ASP A 75 8.17 -30.37 -64.19
C ASP A 75 7.63 -30.73 -62.79
N ILE A 76 7.57 -32.02 -62.49
CA ILE A 76 7.05 -32.54 -61.22
C ILE A 76 8.19 -33.19 -60.46
N ARG A 77 8.40 -32.77 -59.20
CA ARG A 77 9.50 -33.25 -58.37
C ARG A 77 9.00 -33.76 -57.03
N GLY A 78 9.61 -34.84 -56.57
CA GLY A 78 9.44 -35.34 -55.22
C GLY A 78 10.79 -35.47 -54.53
N MET A 79 10.85 -35.05 -53.27
CA MET A 79 12.04 -35.14 -52.42
C MET A 79 11.71 -35.83 -51.10
N PHE A 80 12.64 -36.69 -50.66
CA PHE A 80 12.62 -37.32 -49.35
C PHE A 80 14.01 -37.20 -48.71
N ASP A 81 14.07 -36.81 -47.44
CA ASP A 81 15.32 -36.74 -46.69
C ASP A 81 15.35 -37.71 -45.51
N ASN A 82 16.49 -37.74 -44.80
CA ASN A 82 16.72 -38.58 -43.63
C ASN A 82 16.33 -37.93 -42.30
N GLN A 83 15.60 -36.81 -42.32
CA GLN A 83 15.18 -36.02 -41.14
C GLN A 83 13.64 -35.90 -41.06
N ASP A 84 12.92 -36.88 -41.61
CA ASP A 84 11.46 -36.94 -41.68
C ASP A 84 10.80 -35.78 -42.45
N ALA A 85 11.57 -34.99 -43.21
CA ALA A 85 11.03 -33.98 -44.10
C ALA A 85 10.74 -34.57 -45.49
N SER A 86 9.68 -34.07 -46.11
CA SER A 86 9.25 -34.48 -47.45
C SER A 86 8.73 -33.29 -48.22
N GLU A 87 9.08 -33.18 -49.50
CA GLU A 87 8.66 -32.08 -50.35
C GLU A 87 8.14 -32.56 -51.70
N GLY A 88 7.07 -31.91 -52.18
CA GLY A 88 6.55 -32.08 -53.53
C GLY A 88 6.48 -30.73 -54.23
N ASN A 89 6.97 -30.68 -55.46
CA ASN A 89 7.00 -29.45 -56.25
C ASN A 89 6.34 -29.67 -57.61
N PHE A 90 5.45 -28.75 -57.99
CA PHE A 90 4.69 -28.83 -59.23
C PHE A 90 4.93 -27.58 -60.06
N GLY A 91 5.62 -27.74 -61.18
CA GLY A 91 6.09 -26.63 -62.02
C GLY A 91 5.54 -26.64 -63.44
N LEU A 92 5.44 -25.43 -64.00
CA LEU A 92 5.23 -25.18 -65.41
C LEU A 92 6.29 -24.21 -65.92
N GLY A 93 6.86 -24.49 -67.09
CA GLY A 93 7.89 -23.66 -67.69
C GLY A 93 7.70 -23.47 -69.19
N LEU A 94 8.19 -22.35 -69.70
CA LEU A 94 8.26 -22.02 -71.12
C LEU A 94 9.71 -21.68 -71.45
N ARG A 95 10.24 -22.28 -72.52
CA ARG A 95 11.56 -21.96 -73.09
C ARG A 95 11.44 -21.58 -74.55
N GLN A 96 12.28 -20.66 -75.00
CA GLN A 96 12.42 -20.27 -76.40
C GLN A 96 13.90 -20.30 -76.80
N MET A 97 14.20 -21.04 -77.86
CA MET A 97 15.51 -21.19 -78.48
C MET A 97 15.72 -20.09 -79.54
N LEU A 98 16.64 -19.18 -79.29
CA LEU A 98 16.90 -18.04 -80.17
C LEU A 98 18.02 -18.35 -81.16
N ALA A 99 17.91 -17.80 -82.37
CA ALA A 99 18.96 -17.86 -83.39
C ALA A 99 20.31 -17.25 -82.94
N SER A 100 20.32 -16.46 -81.88
CA SER A 100 21.52 -15.90 -81.25
C SER A 100 22.34 -16.93 -80.45
N GLY A 101 21.88 -18.18 -80.32
CA GLY A 101 22.54 -19.23 -79.54
C GLY A 101 22.20 -19.17 -78.05
N TRP A 102 21.00 -18.69 -77.71
CA TRP A 102 20.49 -18.59 -76.35
C TRP A 102 19.12 -19.25 -76.23
N ASN A 103 18.90 -20.03 -75.18
CA ASN A 103 17.58 -20.46 -74.74
C ASN A 103 17.14 -19.56 -73.58
N ILE A 104 16.05 -18.82 -73.74
CA ILE A 104 15.46 -18.02 -72.68
C ILE A 104 14.25 -18.74 -72.12
N GLY A 105 14.13 -18.84 -70.80
CA GLY A 105 13.02 -19.49 -70.15
C GLY A 105 12.48 -18.74 -68.95
N ALA A 106 11.20 -18.96 -68.66
CA ALA A 106 10.53 -18.55 -67.43
C ALA A 106 9.67 -19.70 -66.90
N TYR A 107 9.57 -19.82 -65.59
CA TYR A 107 8.84 -20.91 -64.94
C TYR A 107 8.25 -20.48 -63.61
N GLY A 108 7.24 -21.22 -63.17
CA GLY A 108 6.66 -21.09 -61.84
C GLY A 108 6.40 -22.46 -61.21
N TYR A 109 6.55 -22.54 -59.88
CA TYR A 109 6.29 -23.74 -59.09
C TYR A 109 5.33 -23.46 -57.93
N PHE A 110 4.57 -24.49 -57.58
CA PHE A 110 3.89 -24.60 -56.30
C PHE A 110 4.55 -25.71 -55.48
N ASP A 111 5.05 -25.34 -54.31
CA ASP A 111 5.90 -26.15 -53.45
C ASP A 111 5.17 -26.49 -52.15
N LEU A 112 5.25 -27.75 -51.72
CA LEU A 112 4.62 -28.28 -50.52
C LEU A 112 5.64 -29.03 -49.67
N ARG A 113 6.02 -28.47 -48.52
CA ARG A 113 7.02 -29.05 -47.62
C ARG A 113 6.43 -29.44 -46.28
N ARG A 114 6.67 -30.67 -45.85
CA ARG A 114 6.62 -31.05 -44.43
C ARG A 114 8.01 -30.85 -43.82
N SER A 115 8.14 -29.97 -42.83
CA SER A 115 9.42 -29.73 -42.15
C SER A 115 9.81 -30.88 -41.22
N ALA A 116 11.05 -30.87 -40.74
CA ALA A 116 11.54 -31.83 -39.73
C ALA A 116 10.76 -31.76 -38.40
N TYR A 117 10.11 -30.63 -38.10
CA TYR A 117 9.22 -30.46 -36.95
C TYR A 117 7.80 -31.00 -37.19
N GLY A 118 7.53 -31.56 -38.38
CA GLY A 118 6.23 -32.07 -38.79
C GLY A 118 5.24 -31.00 -39.26
N ASN A 119 5.68 -29.75 -39.37
CA ASN A 119 4.86 -28.61 -39.80
C ASN A 119 4.73 -28.57 -41.33
N MET A 120 3.64 -28.01 -41.84
CA MET A 120 3.34 -27.96 -43.28
C MET A 120 3.46 -26.54 -43.80
N PHE A 121 4.39 -26.33 -44.74
CA PHE A 121 4.60 -25.06 -45.41
C PHE A 121 4.31 -25.17 -46.90
N LYS A 122 3.90 -24.03 -47.48
CA LYS A 122 3.57 -23.91 -48.90
C LYS A 122 4.28 -22.69 -49.45
N GLN A 123 4.76 -22.79 -50.68
CA GLN A 123 5.49 -21.71 -51.33
C GLN A 123 5.16 -21.64 -52.82
N VAL A 124 5.23 -20.43 -53.36
CA VAL A 124 5.23 -20.18 -54.80
C VAL A 124 6.63 -19.74 -55.20
N THR A 125 7.20 -20.39 -56.20
CA THR A 125 8.49 -20.03 -56.78
C THR A 125 8.28 -19.48 -58.18
N LEU A 126 8.95 -18.38 -58.53
CA LEU A 126 9.01 -17.82 -59.88
C LEU A 126 10.46 -17.68 -60.29
N GLY A 127 10.82 -18.11 -61.49
CA GLY A 127 12.19 -18.03 -61.96
C GLY A 127 12.32 -17.78 -63.45
N ALA A 128 13.51 -17.35 -63.83
CA ALA A 128 13.88 -17.10 -65.22
C ALA A 128 15.32 -17.59 -65.46
N GLU A 129 15.58 -18.03 -66.68
CA GLU A 129 16.89 -18.49 -67.11
C GLU A 129 17.24 -18.04 -68.52
N ALA A 130 18.53 -17.87 -68.77
CA ALA A 130 19.12 -17.70 -70.09
C ALA A 130 20.30 -18.64 -70.21
N LEU A 131 20.22 -19.61 -71.12
CA LEU A 131 21.17 -20.71 -71.28
C LEU A 131 21.82 -20.63 -72.65
N SER A 132 23.15 -20.61 -72.73
CA SER A 132 23.90 -20.61 -74.00
C SER A 132 24.96 -21.70 -74.01
N GLU A 133 25.72 -21.85 -75.09
CA GLU A 133 26.78 -22.86 -75.10
C GLU A 133 27.81 -22.62 -73.98
N HIS A 134 28.15 -21.35 -73.73
CA HIS A 134 29.24 -20.96 -72.84
C HIS A 134 28.80 -20.41 -71.49
N PHE A 135 27.63 -19.76 -71.41
CA PHE A 135 27.16 -19.04 -70.23
C PHE A 135 25.74 -19.43 -69.84
N ASP A 136 25.49 -19.48 -68.54
CA ASP A 136 24.17 -19.67 -67.95
C ASP A 136 23.87 -18.54 -66.99
N LEU A 137 22.66 -18.00 -67.05
CA LEU A 137 22.14 -17.04 -66.09
C LEU A 137 20.83 -17.60 -65.54
N ARG A 138 20.68 -17.60 -64.22
CA ARG A 138 19.47 -18.04 -63.54
C ARG A 138 19.15 -17.13 -62.37
N GLY A 139 17.86 -16.93 -62.11
CA GLY A 139 17.37 -16.25 -60.93
C GLY A 139 16.01 -16.77 -60.50
N ASN A 140 15.81 -16.88 -59.20
CA ASN A 140 14.59 -17.41 -58.59
C ASN A 140 14.10 -16.50 -57.45
N VAL A 141 12.79 -16.43 -57.29
CA VAL A 141 12.10 -15.75 -56.18
C VAL A 141 11.16 -16.75 -55.51
N TYR A 142 11.19 -16.78 -54.19
CA TYR A 142 10.54 -17.75 -53.32
C TYR A 142 9.59 -17.05 -52.35
N LEU A 143 8.29 -17.35 -52.42
CA LEU A 143 7.26 -16.66 -51.64
C LEU A 143 6.40 -17.67 -50.85
N PRO A 144 6.56 -17.78 -49.52
CA PRO A 144 5.65 -18.54 -48.67
C PRO A 144 4.20 -18.08 -48.83
N VAL A 145 3.26 -19.02 -48.87
CA VAL A 145 1.82 -18.74 -49.02
C VAL A 145 1.00 -19.47 -47.96
N GLY A 146 0.05 -18.74 -47.33
CA GLY A 146 -0.72 -19.26 -46.21
C GLY A 146 0.00 -19.07 -44.86
N PRO A 147 -0.26 -19.93 -43.85
CA PRO A 147 0.42 -19.84 -42.56
C PRO A 147 1.92 -20.03 -42.73
N SER A 148 2.69 -18.98 -42.47
CA SER A 148 4.16 -18.99 -42.49
C SER A 148 4.78 -19.27 -41.13
N ASP A 149 3.99 -19.19 -40.05
CA ASP A 149 4.46 -19.25 -38.66
C ASP A 149 3.69 -20.35 -37.91
N VAL A 150 4.43 -21.27 -37.27
CA VAL A 150 3.84 -22.34 -36.43
C VAL A 150 4.45 -22.31 -35.03
N TYR A 151 3.60 -22.10 -34.02
CA TYR A 151 3.98 -21.99 -32.61
C TYR A 151 4.00 -23.38 -31.95
N MET A 152 5.14 -23.73 -31.37
CA MET A 152 5.37 -25.00 -30.66
C MET A 152 5.64 -24.69 -29.19
N GLU A 153 4.83 -25.23 -28.27
CA GLU A 153 4.93 -24.91 -26.85
C GLU A 153 6.18 -25.55 -26.21
N GLY A 154 7.07 -24.72 -25.66
CA GLY A 154 8.33 -25.12 -25.01
C GLY A 154 8.25 -25.23 -23.48
N GLY A 155 7.08 -25.00 -22.90
CA GLY A 155 6.81 -25.11 -21.45
C GLY A 155 6.37 -23.79 -20.80
N SER A 156 5.80 -23.92 -19.61
CA SER A 156 5.23 -22.80 -18.84
C SER A 156 5.86 -22.71 -17.45
N SER A 157 6.07 -21.48 -16.96
CA SER A 157 6.52 -21.20 -15.59
C SER A 157 5.60 -20.19 -14.92
N SER A 158 5.37 -20.33 -13.62
CA SER A 158 4.51 -19.43 -12.84
C SER A 158 5.26 -18.84 -11.66
N SER A 159 5.05 -17.56 -11.39
CA SER A 159 5.54 -16.86 -10.20
C SER A 159 4.38 -16.13 -9.51
N VAL A 160 4.45 -15.98 -8.19
CA VAL A 160 3.45 -15.25 -7.39
C VAL A 160 4.14 -14.05 -6.75
N GLY A 161 3.59 -12.86 -6.97
CA GLY A 161 4.08 -11.62 -6.37
C GLY A 161 3.81 -11.54 -4.86
N SER A 162 4.18 -10.41 -4.25
CA SER A 162 3.94 -10.16 -2.83
C SER A 162 2.45 -10.13 -2.50
N TRP A 163 2.10 -10.71 -1.35
CA TRP A 163 0.75 -10.62 -0.80
C TRP A 163 0.52 -9.24 -0.18
N THR A 164 -0.63 -8.63 -0.51
CA THR A 164 -1.15 -7.43 0.16
C THR A 164 -2.46 -7.75 0.85
N SER A 165 -2.72 -7.10 1.98
CA SER A 165 -3.90 -7.40 2.79
C SER A 165 -4.72 -6.15 3.08
N ASP A 166 -6.05 -6.27 3.01
CA ASP A 166 -7.00 -5.23 3.39
C ASP A 166 -8.20 -5.81 4.15
N ALA A 167 -8.96 -4.94 4.83
CA ALA A 167 -10.21 -5.32 5.47
C ALA A 167 -11.40 -4.93 4.60
N ILE A 168 -12.29 -5.89 4.34
CA ILE A 168 -13.46 -5.72 3.48
C ILE A 168 -14.73 -6.13 4.21
N ALA A 169 -15.83 -5.45 3.89
CA ALA A 169 -17.17 -5.87 4.33
C ALA A 169 -17.72 -6.92 3.35
N THR A 170 -18.06 -8.10 3.86
CA THR A 170 -18.57 -9.24 3.07
C THR A 170 -19.82 -9.80 3.72
N GLY A 171 -20.98 -9.71 3.04
CA GLY A 171 -22.19 -10.43 3.46
C GLY A 171 -22.67 -10.14 4.88
N GLY A 172 -22.41 -8.94 5.42
CA GLY A 172 -22.77 -8.58 6.79
C GLY A 172 -21.72 -8.95 7.85
N SER A 173 -20.48 -9.24 7.47
CA SER A 173 -19.32 -9.36 8.37
C SER A 173 -18.12 -8.56 7.83
N LEU A 174 -17.04 -8.47 8.61
CA LEU A 174 -15.73 -8.01 8.13
C LEU A 174 -14.79 -9.20 7.96
N ALA A 175 -14.02 -9.19 6.87
CA ALA A 175 -13.01 -10.19 6.57
C ALA A 175 -11.68 -9.51 6.22
N ILE A 176 -10.57 -10.19 6.50
CA ILE A 176 -9.25 -9.82 5.98
C ILE A 176 -9.08 -10.53 4.65
N ARG A 177 -8.89 -9.75 3.58
CA ARG A 177 -8.62 -10.24 2.25
C ARG A 177 -7.13 -10.15 1.95
N HIS A 178 -6.56 -11.22 1.41
CA HIS A 178 -5.19 -11.27 0.91
C HIS A 178 -5.22 -11.40 -0.60
N GLN A 179 -4.41 -10.60 -1.29
CA GLN A 179 -4.30 -10.63 -2.75
C GLN A 179 -2.84 -10.72 -3.20
N ALA A 180 -2.58 -11.51 -4.23
CA ALA A 180 -1.31 -11.56 -4.93
C ALA A 180 -1.55 -11.77 -6.43
N VAL A 181 -0.66 -11.23 -7.27
CA VAL A 181 -0.71 -11.46 -8.72
C VAL A 181 0.15 -12.67 -9.05
N ARG A 182 -0.45 -13.68 -9.68
CA ARG A 182 0.26 -14.80 -10.29
C ARG A 182 0.50 -14.48 -11.76
N THR A 183 1.76 -14.54 -12.19
CA THR A 183 2.15 -14.38 -13.59
C THR A 183 2.61 -15.73 -14.14
N THR A 184 1.96 -16.21 -15.18
CA THR A 184 2.36 -17.42 -15.92
C THR A 184 2.95 -17.02 -17.26
N THR A 185 4.21 -17.41 -17.50
CA THR A 185 4.92 -17.18 -18.75
C THR A 185 5.05 -18.50 -19.51
N THR A 186 4.45 -18.57 -20.69
CA THR A 186 4.56 -19.69 -21.62
C THR A 186 5.60 -19.34 -22.68
N ARG A 187 6.56 -20.23 -22.90
CA ARG A 187 7.56 -20.11 -23.95
C ARG A 187 7.13 -20.89 -25.17
N TYR A 188 7.40 -20.34 -26.35
CA TYR A 188 7.17 -20.97 -27.63
C TYR A 188 8.47 -20.98 -28.43
N GLU A 189 8.71 -22.06 -29.14
CA GLU A 189 9.58 -22.08 -30.30
C GLU A 189 8.69 -21.94 -31.54
N VAL A 190 9.01 -21.00 -32.44
CA VAL A 190 8.19 -20.69 -33.61
C VAL A 190 8.99 -21.04 -34.85
N GLU A 191 8.51 -22.00 -35.62
CA GLU A 191 9.09 -22.30 -36.94
C GLU A 191 8.47 -21.39 -38.00
N LYS A 192 9.31 -20.78 -38.83
CA LYS A 192 8.90 -19.83 -39.86
C LYS A 192 9.43 -20.21 -41.24
N ALA A 193 8.56 -20.21 -42.25
CA ALA A 193 8.96 -20.32 -43.65
C ALA A 193 9.42 -18.94 -44.19
N LEU A 194 10.57 -18.92 -44.86
CA LEU A 194 11.24 -17.69 -45.28
C LEU A 194 10.93 -17.34 -46.74
N ALA A 195 10.76 -16.05 -47.01
CA ALA A 195 10.74 -15.53 -48.36
C ALA A 195 12.18 -15.27 -48.81
N GLY A 196 12.49 -15.47 -50.09
CA GLY A 196 13.86 -15.25 -50.54
C GLY A 196 14.06 -15.23 -52.03
N VAL A 197 15.33 -15.09 -52.42
CA VAL A 197 15.78 -15.05 -53.80
C VAL A 197 17.10 -15.79 -53.94
N ASP A 198 17.36 -16.35 -55.11
CA ASP A 198 18.69 -16.78 -55.51
C ASP A 198 19.01 -16.33 -56.95
N ALA A 199 20.31 -16.24 -57.25
CA ALA A 199 20.79 -16.02 -58.59
C ALA A 199 22.14 -16.70 -58.79
N GLU A 200 22.38 -17.23 -59.99
CA GLU A 200 23.60 -17.96 -60.34
C GLU A 200 24.04 -17.64 -61.77
N VAL A 201 25.35 -17.52 -61.94
CA VAL A 201 26.01 -17.42 -63.25
C VAL A 201 26.87 -18.66 -63.45
N GLY A 202 26.68 -19.35 -64.57
CA GLY A 202 27.46 -20.51 -64.99
C GLY A 202 28.38 -20.19 -66.16
N VAL A 203 29.55 -20.83 -66.18
CA VAL A 203 30.48 -20.83 -67.31
C VAL A 203 30.88 -22.27 -67.64
N ARG A 204 30.89 -22.56 -68.94
CA ARG A 204 31.44 -23.81 -69.47
C ARG A 204 32.97 -23.77 -69.44
N LEU A 205 33.58 -24.79 -68.85
CA LEU A 205 35.03 -24.92 -68.77
C LEU A 205 35.57 -25.59 -70.04
N PRO A 206 36.69 -25.09 -70.60
CA PRO A 206 37.27 -25.61 -71.84
C PRO A 206 38.07 -26.92 -71.60
N VAL A 207 37.44 -27.91 -70.95
CA VAL A 207 38.03 -29.22 -70.65
C VAL A 207 37.63 -30.27 -71.68
N PHE A 208 36.42 -30.14 -72.24
CA PHE A 208 35.88 -31.03 -73.26
C PHE A 208 35.40 -30.24 -74.48
N GLU A 209 35.66 -30.76 -75.69
CA GLU A 209 35.23 -30.11 -76.93
C GLU A 209 33.69 -30.06 -77.03
N PRO A 210 33.11 -28.99 -77.62
CA PRO A 210 31.69 -28.94 -77.97
C PRO A 210 31.22 -30.20 -78.70
N GLY A 211 30.13 -30.81 -78.21
CA GLY A 211 29.56 -32.01 -78.83
C GLY A 211 30.26 -33.34 -78.52
N SER A 212 31.32 -33.36 -77.70
CA SER A 212 32.04 -34.59 -77.30
C SER A 212 31.23 -35.56 -76.43
N GLY A 213 30.00 -35.20 -76.05
CA GLY A 213 29.17 -35.94 -75.09
C GLY A 213 29.52 -35.66 -73.63
N PHE A 214 30.58 -34.89 -73.35
CA PHE A 214 30.93 -34.44 -72.00
C PHE A 214 30.87 -32.92 -71.91
N ASP A 215 30.32 -32.40 -70.80
CA ASP A 215 30.29 -30.97 -70.51
C ASP A 215 30.63 -30.71 -69.04
N LEU A 216 31.61 -29.84 -68.80
CA LEU A 216 32.03 -29.45 -67.45
C LEU A 216 31.74 -27.97 -67.25
N ARG A 217 30.93 -27.63 -66.24
CA ARG A 217 30.52 -26.25 -65.95
C ARG A 217 30.82 -25.88 -64.51
N ALA A 218 31.28 -24.66 -64.33
CA ALA A 218 31.43 -24.03 -63.03
C ALA A 218 30.40 -22.91 -62.86
N PHE A 219 29.82 -22.80 -61.68
CA PHE A 219 28.79 -21.84 -61.35
C PHE A 219 29.15 -21.07 -60.08
N LEU A 220 28.81 -19.79 -60.06
CA LEU A 220 28.94 -18.92 -58.91
C LEU A 220 27.66 -18.10 -58.75
N GLY A 221 27.13 -18.06 -57.54
CA GLY A 221 25.89 -17.39 -57.22
C GLY A 221 25.76 -17.05 -55.75
N GLY A 222 24.58 -16.62 -55.36
CA GLY A 222 24.22 -16.37 -53.98
C GLY A 222 22.72 -16.46 -53.76
N TYR A 223 22.34 -16.58 -52.50
CA TYR A 223 20.95 -16.65 -52.06
C TYR A 223 20.73 -15.74 -50.85
N TYR A 224 19.48 -15.31 -50.65
CA TYR A 224 19.06 -14.51 -49.51
C TYR A 224 17.62 -14.87 -49.15
N PHE A 225 17.41 -15.40 -47.95
CA PHE A 225 16.09 -15.73 -47.39
C PHE A 225 15.91 -15.04 -46.04
N ASP A 226 14.76 -14.43 -45.82
CA ASP A 226 14.48 -13.57 -44.67
C ASP A 226 13.06 -13.77 -44.12
N GLY A 227 12.88 -13.44 -42.84
CA GLY A 227 11.64 -13.52 -42.09
C GLY A 227 11.75 -12.73 -40.78
N SER A 228 10.61 -12.30 -40.22
CA SER A 228 10.63 -11.56 -38.96
C SER A 228 11.16 -12.40 -37.81
N ASP A 229 11.95 -11.80 -36.91
CA ASP A 229 12.43 -12.39 -35.66
C ASP A 229 13.27 -13.68 -35.81
N VAL A 230 13.80 -13.96 -37.00
CA VAL A 230 14.72 -15.06 -37.29
C VAL A 230 15.96 -14.52 -38.00
N ASP A 231 17.09 -15.21 -37.85
CA ASP A 231 18.29 -14.86 -38.59
C ASP A 231 18.12 -15.18 -40.09
N PRO A 232 18.51 -14.27 -41.00
CA PRO A 232 18.39 -14.48 -42.43
C PRO A 232 19.37 -15.58 -42.90
N VAL A 233 18.91 -16.41 -43.83
CA VAL A 233 19.72 -17.46 -44.46
C VAL A 233 20.24 -16.90 -45.78
N ALA A 234 21.46 -16.36 -45.76
CA ALA A 234 22.05 -15.68 -46.90
C ALA A 234 23.52 -16.03 -47.08
N GLY A 235 23.96 -16.20 -48.33
CA GLY A 235 25.33 -16.60 -48.57
C GLY A 235 25.72 -16.88 -50.02
N PRO A 236 27.03 -17.03 -50.28
CA PRO A 236 27.54 -17.45 -51.57
C PRO A 236 27.30 -18.95 -51.82
N ARG A 237 27.16 -19.31 -53.10
CA ARG A 237 27.08 -20.69 -53.58
C ARG A 237 28.00 -20.86 -54.79
N ALA A 238 28.82 -21.90 -54.77
CA ALA A 238 29.65 -22.30 -55.90
C ALA A 238 29.37 -23.76 -56.25
N ARG A 239 29.27 -24.08 -57.54
CA ARG A 239 28.95 -25.43 -58.00
C ARG A 239 29.81 -25.83 -59.18
N LEU A 240 30.29 -27.06 -59.19
CA LEU A 240 30.96 -27.69 -60.32
C LEU A 240 30.10 -28.87 -60.78
N GLU A 241 29.79 -28.94 -62.06
CA GLU A 241 28.91 -29.96 -62.63
C GLU A 241 29.54 -30.59 -63.88
N LEU A 242 29.64 -31.92 -63.88
CA LEU A 242 30.03 -32.74 -65.01
C LEU A 242 28.81 -33.47 -65.56
N VAL A 243 28.54 -33.26 -66.83
CA VAL A 243 27.49 -33.94 -67.60
C VAL A 243 28.14 -34.93 -68.55
N ALA A 244 27.59 -36.15 -68.59
CA ALA A 244 27.86 -37.16 -69.59
C ALA A 244 26.55 -37.48 -70.34
N ASP A 245 26.43 -36.96 -71.55
CA ASP A 245 25.32 -37.22 -72.48
C ASP A 245 25.51 -38.57 -73.18
N ASN A 246 24.40 -39.23 -73.50
CA ASN A 246 24.34 -40.54 -74.15
C ASN A 246 25.23 -41.59 -73.45
N LEU A 247 25.12 -41.65 -72.11
CA LEU A 247 25.95 -42.52 -71.29
C LEU A 247 25.91 -43.97 -71.80
N ALA A 248 27.08 -44.59 -71.91
CA ALA A 248 27.25 -45.95 -72.43
C ALA A 248 26.69 -46.16 -73.85
N GLY A 249 26.59 -45.08 -74.65
CA GLY A 249 26.09 -45.12 -76.02
C GLY A 249 24.57 -45.18 -76.14
N LEU A 250 23.82 -45.02 -75.04
CA LEU A 250 22.37 -45.04 -75.02
C LEU A 250 21.82 -43.62 -75.31
N PRO A 251 21.14 -43.40 -76.45
CA PRO A 251 20.62 -42.08 -76.80
C PRO A 251 19.67 -41.52 -75.73
N GLY A 252 19.91 -40.28 -75.29
CA GLY A 252 19.07 -39.56 -74.32
C GLY A 252 19.30 -39.91 -72.85
N VAL A 253 20.10 -40.93 -72.53
CA VAL A 253 20.51 -41.21 -71.15
C VAL A 253 21.61 -40.24 -70.74
N LYS A 254 21.40 -39.49 -69.65
CA LYS A 254 22.32 -38.46 -69.17
C LYS A 254 22.68 -38.72 -67.72
N LEU A 255 23.99 -38.72 -67.42
CA LEU A 255 24.49 -38.76 -66.06
C LEU A 255 25.07 -37.40 -65.71
N THR A 256 24.64 -36.85 -64.57
CA THR A 256 25.14 -35.59 -64.05
C THR A 256 25.76 -35.81 -62.68
N GLY A 257 27.06 -35.54 -62.55
CA GLY A 257 27.76 -35.50 -61.28
C GLY A 257 28.08 -34.06 -60.89
N GLY A 258 28.05 -33.72 -59.61
CA GLY A 258 28.41 -32.37 -59.19
C GLY A 258 28.86 -32.26 -57.74
N VAL A 259 29.49 -31.13 -57.44
CA VAL A 259 29.87 -30.73 -56.09
C VAL A 259 29.43 -29.28 -55.88
N VAL A 260 28.76 -29.02 -54.77
CA VAL A 260 28.32 -27.68 -54.34
C VAL A 260 29.03 -27.33 -53.04
N TYR A 261 29.55 -26.10 -52.97
CA TYR A 261 29.96 -25.44 -51.74
C TYR A 261 29.03 -24.26 -51.50
N GLN A 262 28.54 -24.11 -50.27
CA GLN A 262 27.81 -22.93 -49.83
C GLN A 262 28.08 -22.65 -48.36
N HIS A 263 27.96 -21.38 -47.97
CA HIS A 263 28.16 -20.92 -46.60
C HIS A 263 27.09 -19.89 -46.24
N ASP A 264 26.48 -20.01 -45.07
CA ASP A 264 25.63 -18.97 -44.46
C ASP A 264 25.75 -19.03 -42.93
N ASP A 265 25.41 -17.94 -42.25
CA ASP A 265 25.58 -17.81 -40.79
C ASP A 265 24.69 -18.77 -39.98
N VAL A 266 23.59 -19.25 -40.56
CA VAL A 266 22.63 -20.13 -39.87
C VAL A 266 23.05 -21.59 -39.97
N ARG A 267 23.52 -22.04 -41.15
CA ARG A 267 23.84 -23.44 -41.45
C ARG A 267 25.34 -23.74 -41.51
N GLY A 268 26.20 -22.71 -41.53
CA GLY A 268 27.66 -22.82 -41.61
C GLY A 268 28.15 -23.32 -42.98
N ASP A 269 29.35 -23.91 -43.00
CA ASP A 269 29.94 -24.47 -44.22
C ASP A 269 29.27 -25.78 -44.64
N GLN A 270 28.81 -25.82 -45.90
CA GLN A 270 28.14 -26.98 -46.48
C GLN A 270 28.84 -27.43 -47.77
N TRP A 271 29.24 -28.69 -47.78
CA TRP A 271 29.74 -29.39 -48.96
C TRP A 271 28.76 -30.48 -49.36
N ILE A 272 28.31 -30.47 -50.61
CA ILE A 272 27.27 -31.37 -51.12
C ILE A 272 27.78 -32.02 -52.40
N ALA A 273 27.85 -33.35 -52.42
CA ALA A 273 28.07 -34.13 -53.63
C ALA A 273 26.73 -34.59 -54.19
N GLN A 274 26.54 -34.46 -55.51
CA GLN A 274 25.30 -34.83 -56.21
C GLN A 274 25.58 -35.78 -57.36
N ALA A 275 24.67 -36.74 -57.55
CA ALA A 275 24.64 -37.62 -58.72
C ALA A 275 23.20 -37.81 -59.18
N ARG A 276 22.96 -37.63 -60.48
CA ARG A 276 21.62 -37.72 -61.09
C ARG A 276 21.68 -38.51 -62.39
N LEU A 277 20.80 -39.50 -62.52
CA LEU A 277 20.65 -40.32 -63.72
C LEU A 277 19.31 -39.99 -64.37
N ARG A 278 19.38 -39.47 -65.59
CA ARG A 278 18.22 -39.19 -66.44
C ARG A 278 18.04 -40.29 -67.47
N VAL A 279 16.80 -40.75 -67.59
CA VAL A 279 16.36 -41.76 -68.55
C VAL A 279 15.19 -41.19 -69.37
N PRO A 280 15.26 -41.21 -70.72
CA PRO A 280 14.14 -40.80 -71.56
C PRO A 280 13.00 -41.79 -71.44
N LEU A 281 11.75 -41.30 -71.41
CA LEU A 281 10.57 -42.16 -71.28
C LEU A 281 10.10 -42.74 -72.62
N GLN A 282 10.66 -42.26 -73.73
CA GLN A 282 10.39 -42.75 -75.07
C GLN A 282 11.65 -42.69 -75.96
N PRO A 283 11.74 -43.50 -77.02
CA PRO A 283 12.77 -43.35 -78.05
C PRO A 283 12.70 -41.96 -78.72
N PRO A 284 13.83 -41.40 -79.20
CA PRO A 284 13.85 -40.07 -79.82
C PRO A 284 12.89 -39.96 -81.00
N SER A 285 12.03 -38.95 -80.98
CA SER A 285 10.95 -38.74 -81.94
C SER A 285 11.40 -38.17 -83.31
N LEU A 286 12.56 -37.51 -83.35
CA LEU A 286 13.28 -37.10 -84.56
C LEU A 286 14.80 -37.33 -84.40
N PRO A 287 15.56 -37.57 -85.50
CA PRO A 287 17.02 -37.60 -85.43
C PRO A 287 17.53 -36.21 -85.03
N ARG A 288 17.89 -36.04 -83.75
CA ARG A 288 18.53 -34.81 -83.26
C ARG A 288 19.92 -34.71 -83.85
N ASP A 289 20.32 -33.50 -84.26
CA ASP A 289 21.73 -33.25 -84.54
C ASP A 289 22.51 -33.40 -83.21
N PRO A 290 23.42 -34.39 -83.10
CA PRO A 290 24.23 -34.56 -81.89
C PRO A 290 25.13 -33.35 -81.60
N SER A 291 25.31 -32.44 -82.56
CA SER A 291 26.12 -31.22 -82.42
C SER A 291 25.32 -29.98 -81.97
N ASP A 292 23.98 -29.98 -82.04
CA ASP A 292 23.19 -28.82 -81.61
C ASP A 292 23.03 -28.80 -80.08
N VAL A 293 23.91 -28.03 -79.43
CA VAL A 293 23.92 -27.85 -77.98
C VAL A 293 22.65 -27.13 -77.52
N MET A 294 22.13 -26.16 -78.28
CA MET A 294 21.00 -25.35 -77.84
C MET A 294 19.72 -26.18 -77.82
N GLU A 295 19.53 -27.02 -78.84
CA GLU A 295 18.39 -27.93 -78.88
C GLU A 295 18.35 -28.89 -77.69
N ARG A 296 19.49 -29.45 -77.26
CA ARG A 296 19.54 -30.36 -76.09
C ARG A 296 19.15 -29.65 -74.80
N ARG A 297 19.67 -28.43 -74.64
CA ARG A 297 19.51 -27.64 -73.42
C ARG A 297 18.09 -27.11 -73.21
N MET A 298 17.24 -27.16 -74.23
CA MET A 298 15.80 -26.93 -74.07
C MET A 298 15.13 -27.93 -73.11
N THR A 299 15.75 -29.08 -72.85
CA THR A 299 15.25 -30.10 -71.92
C THR A 299 16.08 -30.21 -70.63
N ASP A 300 17.02 -29.31 -70.37
CA ASP A 300 17.78 -29.31 -69.11
C ASP A 300 16.83 -29.15 -67.91
N ALA A 301 17.14 -29.78 -66.78
CA ALA A 301 16.31 -29.60 -65.57
C ALA A 301 16.34 -28.14 -65.11
N ILE A 302 15.21 -27.61 -64.61
CA ILE A 302 15.22 -26.32 -63.93
C ILE A 302 16.12 -26.39 -62.69
N VAL A 303 16.97 -25.38 -62.50
CA VAL A 303 17.82 -25.26 -61.32
C VAL A 303 17.29 -24.16 -60.43
N ARG A 304 16.89 -24.55 -59.23
CA ARG A 304 16.36 -23.72 -58.14
C ARG A 304 16.64 -24.44 -56.82
N ASP A 305 16.55 -23.71 -55.71
CA ASP A 305 16.33 -24.37 -54.44
C ASP A 305 15.05 -25.23 -54.48
N VAL A 306 15.22 -26.46 -54.00
CA VAL A 306 14.21 -27.51 -54.03
C VAL A 306 13.55 -27.69 -52.66
N ASP A 307 14.03 -26.95 -51.65
CA ASP A 307 13.45 -26.91 -50.31
C ASP A 307 12.80 -25.56 -50.01
N ILE A 308 11.62 -25.56 -49.36
CA ILE A 308 11.12 -24.35 -48.69
C ILE A 308 12.00 -24.02 -47.49
N VAL A 309 12.82 -22.96 -47.55
CA VAL A 309 13.69 -22.57 -46.42
C VAL A 309 12.87 -22.18 -45.19
N SER A 310 13.15 -22.78 -44.03
CA SER A 310 12.56 -22.42 -42.74
C SER A 310 13.63 -22.21 -41.66
N ASN A 311 13.31 -21.40 -40.64
CA ASN A 311 14.15 -21.14 -39.47
C ASN A 311 13.30 -21.03 -38.19
N THR A 312 13.90 -21.15 -36.99
CA THR A 312 13.17 -21.05 -35.72
C THR A 312 13.50 -19.78 -34.92
N ALA A 313 12.49 -19.27 -34.21
CA ALA A 313 12.58 -18.13 -33.29
C ALA A 313 12.03 -18.49 -31.91
N ASN A 314 12.49 -17.79 -30.87
CA ASN A 314 11.92 -17.91 -29.52
C ASN A 314 10.88 -16.82 -29.29
N ALA A 315 9.71 -17.19 -28.75
CA ALA A 315 8.66 -16.26 -28.33
C ALA A 315 8.18 -16.59 -26.91
N SER A 316 7.56 -15.60 -26.23
CA SER A 316 6.96 -15.83 -24.92
C SER A 316 5.73 -14.96 -24.70
N THR A 317 4.74 -15.51 -24.00
CA THR A 317 3.51 -14.80 -23.62
C THR A 317 3.32 -14.88 -22.11
N ALA A 318 2.98 -13.76 -21.47
CA ALA A 318 2.68 -13.69 -20.04
C ALA A 318 1.19 -13.41 -19.79
N THR A 319 0.59 -14.16 -18.87
CA THR A 319 -0.79 -13.94 -18.38
C THR A 319 -0.79 -13.69 -16.88
N ASN A 320 -1.64 -12.75 -16.43
CA ASN A 320 -1.76 -12.37 -15.02
C ASN A 320 -3.12 -12.82 -14.45
N GLU A 321 -3.09 -13.37 -13.24
CA GLU A 321 -4.28 -13.78 -12.49
C GLU A 321 -4.17 -13.30 -11.04
N THR A 322 -5.23 -12.67 -10.53
CA THR A 322 -5.28 -12.24 -9.13
C THR A 322 -5.73 -13.40 -8.25
N LEU A 323 -4.82 -13.92 -7.44
CA LEU A 323 -5.15 -14.85 -6.37
C LEU A 323 -5.78 -14.06 -5.23
N THR A 324 -6.91 -14.52 -4.70
CA THR A 324 -7.59 -13.90 -3.56
C THR A 324 -7.96 -14.97 -2.55
N THR A 325 -7.60 -14.74 -1.29
CA THR A 325 -8.08 -15.53 -0.14
C THR A 325 -8.67 -14.59 0.91
N THR A 326 -9.58 -15.10 1.72
CA THR A 326 -10.21 -14.33 2.80
C THR A 326 -10.20 -15.13 4.08
N GLU A 327 -10.01 -14.45 5.20
CA GLU A 327 -10.14 -15.02 6.54
C GLU A 327 -10.99 -14.11 7.43
N ALA A 328 -11.51 -14.65 8.53
CA ALA A 328 -12.30 -13.87 9.48
C ALA A 328 -11.45 -12.74 10.10
N ALA A 329 -12.05 -11.57 10.28
CA ALA A 329 -11.42 -10.49 11.02
C ALA A 329 -11.61 -10.68 12.54
N VAL A 330 -10.56 -10.37 13.29
CA VAL A 330 -10.56 -10.28 14.76
C VAL A 330 -10.25 -8.84 15.11
N SER A 331 -11.02 -8.27 16.01
CA SER A 331 -10.77 -6.92 16.51
C SER A 331 -9.57 -6.91 17.45
N ASP A 332 -8.61 -6.04 17.20
CA ASP A 332 -7.36 -6.02 17.99
C ASP A 332 -7.57 -5.53 19.43
N TRP A 333 -8.57 -4.69 19.67
CA TRP A 333 -8.77 -4.07 20.98
C TRP A 333 -9.36 -5.03 22.03
N ASN A 334 -10.13 -6.04 21.62
CA ASN A 334 -10.75 -7.02 22.52
C ASN A 334 -10.52 -8.49 22.12
N GLY A 335 -9.78 -8.76 21.04
CA GLY A 335 -9.50 -10.11 20.56
C GLY A 335 -10.74 -10.89 20.08
N SER A 336 -11.90 -10.24 19.91
CA SER A 336 -13.12 -10.90 19.48
C SER A 336 -13.21 -10.98 17.96
N ALA A 337 -13.68 -12.10 17.43
CA ALA A 337 -14.00 -12.22 16.02
C ALA A 337 -15.14 -11.25 15.65
N VAL A 338 -15.05 -10.62 14.49
CA VAL A 338 -16.08 -9.72 13.97
C VAL A 338 -17.24 -10.56 13.42
N GLY A 339 -18.15 -10.96 14.31
CA GLY A 339 -19.25 -11.86 14.00
C GLY A 339 -20.32 -11.25 13.11
N SER A 340 -20.55 -9.95 13.20
CA SER A 340 -21.44 -9.20 12.31
C SER A 340 -20.99 -7.76 12.11
N PHE A 341 -21.35 -7.20 10.97
CA PHE A 341 -21.17 -5.82 10.58
C PHE A 341 -22.52 -5.26 10.11
N ILE A 342 -23.04 -4.27 10.83
CA ILE A 342 -24.36 -3.67 10.58
C ILE A 342 -24.19 -2.17 10.37
N LEU A 343 -24.80 -1.64 9.30
CA LEU A 343 -24.89 -0.21 9.04
C LEU A 343 -26.26 0.30 9.49
N ILE A 344 -26.27 1.39 10.27
CA ILE A 344 -27.45 2.16 10.64
C ILE A 344 -27.36 3.53 9.97
N ASP A 345 -28.28 3.81 9.06
CA ASP A 345 -28.38 5.08 8.36
C ASP A 345 -29.40 6.00 9.04
N GLY A 346 -28.90 7.00 9.78
CA GLY A 346 -29.71 7.97 10.52
C GLY A 346 -30.63 8.84 9.66
N ALA A 347 -30.44 8.87 8.33
CA ALA A 347 -31.40 9.52 7.43
C ALA A 347 -32.73 8.76 7.32
N ASN A 348 -32.70 7.43 7.52
CA ASN A 348 -33.83 6.53 7.26
C ASN A 348 -34.22 5.68 8.47
N GLN A 349 -33.35 5.57 9.47
CA GLN A 349 -33.50 4.73 10.65
C GLN A 349 -33.40 5.56 11.93
N ASN A 350 -34.13 5.13 12.97
CA ASN A 350 -34.21 5.84 14.24
C ASN A 350 -33.66 4.99 15.40
N GLY A 351 -33.77 5.51 16.63
CA GLY A 351 -33.27 4.83 17.83
C GLY A 351 -33.85 3.44 18.08
N ALA A 352 -35.10 3.17 17.67
CA ALA A 352 -35.69 1.85 17.80
C ALA A 352 -35.03 0.85 16.83
N ASP A 353 -34.70 1.29 15.62
CA ASP A 353 -33.97 0.48 14.64
C ASP A 353 -32.54 0.19 15.11
N LEU A 354 -31.85 1.20 15.65
CA LEU A 354 -30.53 1.02 16.25
C LEU A 354 -30.58 0.03 17.43
N GLN A 355 -31.56 0.16 18.33
CA GLN A 355 -31.70 -0.76 19.46
C GLN A 355 -32.03 -2.17 18.99
N ALA A 356 -32.90 -2.33 17.98
CA ALA A 356 -33.21 -3.64 17.40
C ALA A 356 -31.97 -4.29 16.78
N ALA A 357 -31.14 -3.51 16.07
CA ALA A 357 -29.87 -3.99 15.52
C ALA A 357 -28.89 -4.42 16.62
N LEU A 358 -28.73 -3.63 17.68
CA LEU A 358 -27.90 -3.99 18.83
C LEU A 358 -28.41 -5.25 19.53
N ASN A 359 -29.73 -5.43 19.66
CA ASN A 359 -30.32 -6.63 20.26
C ASN A 359 -30.13 -7.88 19.40
N ALA A 360 -30.20 -7.74 18.07
CA ALA A 360 -29.98 -8.83 17.14
C ALA A 360 -28.49 -9.18 16.95
N ALA A 361 -27.61 -8.21 17.18
CA ALA A 361 -26.18 -8.38 17.03
C ALA A 361 -25.57 -9.11 18.25
N GLY A 362 -24.77 -10.14 18.01
CA GLY A 362 -24.03 -10.83 19.07
C GLY A 362 -22.83 -10.05 19.60
N ALA A 363 -22.13 -10.62 20.58
CA ALA A 363 -20.83 -10.11 21.02
C ALA A 363 -19.82 -10.11 19.84
N GLY A 364 -18.88 -9.17 19.83
CA GLY A 364 -17.91 -8.99 18.74
C GLY A 364 -18.50 -8.34 17.48
N SER A 365 -19.77 -7.94 17.50
CA SER A 365 -20.38 -7.21 16.38
C SER A 365 -19.85 -5.78 16.27
N ILE A 366 -19.85 -5.26 15.04
CA ILE A 366 -19.60 -3.87 14.73
C ILE A 366 -20.87 -3.25 14.16
N VAL A 367 -21.38 -2.22 14.82
CA VAL A 367 -22.50 -1.41 14.36
C VAL A 367 -21.97 -0.02 13.97
N LEU A 368 -22.05 0.29 12.68
CA LEU A 368 -21.66 1.58 12.13
C LEU A 368 -22.88 2.49 12.07
N VAL A 369 -22.82 3.62 12.76
CA VAL A 369 -23.83 4.68 12.72
C VAL A 369 -23.38 5.75 11.73
N ASN A 370 -24.18 5.96 10.68
CA ASN A 370 -23.94 6.98 9.67
C ASN A 370 -25.04 8.05 9.76
N GLY A 371 -24.66 9.29 10.05
CA GLY A 371 -25.60 10.37 10.30
C GLY A 371 -26.22 10.35 11.70
N THR A 372 -27.23 11.19 11.92
CA THR A 372 -27.87 11.37 13.23
C THR A 372 -29.04 10.41 13.43
N VAL A 373 -28.91 9.52 14.41
CA VAL A 373 -29.99 8.66 14.89
C VAL A 373 -30.72 9.37 16.03
N SER A 374 -31.93 9.87 15.75
CA SER A 374 -32.82 10.45 16.76
C SER A 374 -33.53 9.35 17.55
N THR A 375 -33.58 9.47 18.87
CA THR A 375 -34.22 8.49 19.75
C THR A 375 -35.09 9.10 20.84
N ALA A 376 -36.23 8.46 21.11
CA ALA A 376 -37.13 8.79 22.23
C ALA A 376 -36.74 8.05 23.53
N ALA A 377 -35.96 6.98 23.44
CA ALA A 377 -35.53 6.15 24.56
C ALA A 377 -34.00 6.03 24.61
N GLY A 378 -33.46 5.58 25.75
CA GLY A 378 -32.04 5.28 25.86
C GLY A 378 -31.63 4.10 24.97
N ILE A 379 -30.41 4.15 24.44
CA ILE A 379 -29.76 3.10 23.66
C ILE A 379 -28.85 2.30 24.58
N THR A 380 -28.93 0.98 24.54
CA THR A 380 -28.10 0.08 25.35
C THR A 380 -27.26 -0.80 24.44
N LEU A 381 -25.94 -0.74 24.59
CA LEU A 381 -25.00 -1.64 23.96
C LEU A 381 -24.94 -2.94 24.78
N ASN A 382 -24.93 -4.08 24.10
CA ASN A 382 -24.71 -5.38 24.73
C ASN A 382 -23.20 -5.63 24.93
N ALA A 383 -22.88 -6.63 25.74
CA ALA A 383 -21.49 -6.96 26.05
C ALA A 383 -20.68 -7.33 24.79
N GLY A 384 -19.43 -6.87 24.71
CA GLY A 384 -18.53 -7.18 23.59
C GLY A 384 -18.83 -6.45 22.28
N GLN A 385 -19.84 -5.57 22.23
CA GLN A 385 -20.24 -4.89 20.99
C GLN A 385 -19.38 -3.65 20.72
N THR A 386 -19.19 -3.34 19.44
CA THR A 386 -18.48 -2.16 18.96
C THR A 386 -19.46 -1.26 18.19
N VAL A 387 -19.60 0.00 18.58
CA VAL A 387 -20.41 1.01 17.87
C VAL A 387 -19.51 2.15 17.40
N LEU A 388 -19.55 2.48 16.11
CA LEU A 388 -18.63 3.44 15.48
C LEU A 388 -19.39 4.46 14.64
N GLY A 389 -18.85 5.67 14.52
CA GLY A 389 -19.18 6.58 13.42
C GLY A 389 -18.22 6.45 12.23
N GLY A 390 -18.60 6.97 11.06
CA GLY A 390 -17.73 6.99 9.88
C GLY A 390 -16.43 7.76 10.11
N GLY A 391 -15.35 7.32 9.46
CA GLY A 391 -13.99 7.85 9.63
C GLY A 391 -13.22 7.24 10.81
N THR A 392 -13.87 6.49 11.69
CA THR A 392 -13.19 5.82 12.81
C THR A 392 -12.28 4.71 12.30
N VAL A 393 -11.02 4.71 12.76
CA VAL A 393 -10.06 3.65 12.45
C VAL A 393 -10.11 2.56 13.52
N LEU A 394 -10.30 1.32 13.09
CA LEU A 394 -10.23 0.12 13.92
C LEU A 394 -9.12 -0.79 13.42
N ARG A 395 -8.22 -1.18 14.31
CA ARG A 395 -7.18 -2.17 14.03
C ARG A 395 -7.82 -3.56 14.03
N LEU A 396 -7.70 -4.27 12.90
CA LEU A 396 -8.20 -5.64 12.73
C LEU A 396 -7.04 -6.59 12.45
N LYS A 397 -7.19 -7.86 12.85
CA LYS A 397 -6.24 -8.94 12.62
C LYS A 397 -6.90 -10.09 11.86
N GLY A 398 -6.16 -10.74 10.97
CA GLY A 398 -6.57 -12.01 10.39
C GLY A 398 -6.61 -13.10 11.45
N ALA A 399 -7.72 -13.81 11.59
CA ALA A 399 -7.92 -14.84 12.61
C ALA A 399 -6.90 -15.98 12.56
N THR A 400 -6.37 -16.30 11.37
CA THR A 400 -5.40 -17.36 11.14
C THR A 400 -4.01 -16.79 10.89
N SER A 401 -3.87 -15.76 10.05
CA SER A 401 -2.54 -15.23 9.69
C SER A 401 -1.94 -14.32 10.76
N GLY A 402 -2.77 -13.72 11.63
CA GLY A 402 -2.36 -12.65 12.55
C GLY A 402 -2.03 -11.33 11.85
N THR A 403 -2.19 -11.25 10.52
CA THR A 403 -1.90 -10.04 9.73
C THR A 403 -2.79 -8.91 10.19
N ALA A 404 -2.19 -7.79 10.57
CA ALA A 404 -2.90 -6.68 11.16
C ALA A 404 -3.06 -5.53 10.14
N VAL A 405 -4.30 -5.09 9.94
CA VAL A 405 -4.69 -4.03 9.00
C VAL A 405 -5.50 -2.94 9.71
N ASP A 406 -5.38 -1.71 9.24
CA ASP A 406 -6.18 -0.59 9.72
C ASP A 406 -7.43 -0.47 8.85
N TRP A 407 -8.58 -0.78 9.44
CA TRP A 407 -9.85 -0.62 8.77
C TRP A 407 -10.46 0.72 9.15
N THR A 408 -10.70 1.58 8.16
CA THR A 408 -11.42 2.84 8.36
C THR A 408 -12.89 2.62 8.07
N ALA A 409 -13.74 2.90 9.07
CA ALA A 409 -15.18 2.85 8.91
C ALA A 409 -15.62 3.83 7.80
N GLY A 410 -16.29 3.32 6.77
CA GLY A 410 -16.86 4.16 5.71
C GLY A 410 -18.04 5.01 6.19
N GLY A 411 -18.58 5.86 5.32
CA GLY A 411 -19.74 6.71 5.63
C GLY A 411 -19.38 8.05 6.29
N GLY A 412 -20.40 8.84 6.61
CA GLY A 412 -20.26 10.12 7.32
C GLY A 412 -20.20 9.95 8.84
N SER A 413 -19.96 11.05 9.54
CA SER A 413 -19.95 11.08 11.01
C SER A 413 -21.27 10.57 11.60
N GLY A 414 -21.20 9.74 12.63
CA GLY A 414 -22.38 9.23 13.34
C GLY A 414 -22.76 10.10 14.55
N SER A 415 -24.04 10.16 14.88
CA SER A 415 -24.54 10.79 16.11
C SER A 415 -25.75 10.04 16.69
N ILE A 416 -25.89 10.01 18.02
CA ILE A 416 -27.08 9.57 18.74
C ILE A 416 -27.63 10.77 19.52
N SER A 417 -28.86 11.21 19.21
CA SER A 417 -29.48 12.39 19.83
C SER A 417 -30.85 12.06 20.43
N GLY A 418 -31.12 12.53 21.65
CA GLY A 418 -32.37 12.24 22.34
C GLY A 418 -32.50 12.89 23.71
N SER A 419 -33.61 12.64 24.41
CA SER A 419 -33.90 13.17 25.75
C SER A 419 -34.23 12.04 26.73
N ALA A 420 -33.21 11.35 27.23
CA ALA A 420 -33.38 10.22 28.16
C ALA A 420 -32.60 10.44 29.47
N GLY A 421 -32.99 9.74 30.53
CA GLY A 421 -32.24 9.75 31.80
C GLY A 421 -30.81 9.22 31.62
N THR A 422 -30.65 8.14 30.86
CA THR A 422 -29.36 7.72 30.31
C THR A 422 -29.57 7.58 28.81
N LEU A 423 -28.87 8.37 27.99
CA LEU A 423 -29.04 8.29 26.53
C LEU A 423 -28.32 7.08 25.94
N VAL A 424 -27.07 6.83 26.35
CA VAL A 424 -26.31 5.65 25.95
C VAL A 424 -25.84 4.90 27.19
N GLN A 425 -26.26 3.64 27.33
CA GLN A 425 -25.76 2.69 28.31
C GLN A 425 -24.75 1.76 27.63
N LEU A 426 -23.50 1.78 28.08
CA LEU A 426 -22.49 0.85 27.60
C LEU A 426 -22.70 -0.55 28.16
N GLY A 427 -22.28 -1.55 27.39
CA GLY A 427 -22.20 -2.94 27.82
C GLY A 427 -20.81 -3.27 28.39
N GLN A 428 -20.70 -4.39 29.11
CA GLN A 428 -19.38 -4.88 29.55
C GLN A 428 -18.50 -5.14 28.33
N ASP A 429 -17.24 -4.69 28.39
CA ASP A 429 -16.29 -4.83 27.28
C ASP A 429 -16.89 -4.36 25.94
N SER A 430 -17.65 -3.26 25.96
CA SER A 430 -18.17 -2.62 24.75
C SER A 430 -17.30 -1.44 24.32
N PHE A 431 -17.28 -1.15 23.02
CA PHE A 431 -16.56 -0.02 22.44
C PHE A 431 -17.53 0.95 21.80
N LEU A 432 -17.36 2.24 22.07
CA LEU A 432 -18.05 3.32 21.38
C LEU A 432 -17.01 4.32 20.88
N GLY A 433 -16.99 4.65 19.59
CA GLY A 433 -16.00 5.61 19.09
C GLY A 433 -16.34 6.35 17.81
N GLY A 434 -15.69 7.52 17.66
CA GLY A 434 -15.89 8.44 16.54
C GLY A 434 -17.33 8.85 16.30
N ILE A 435 -18.11 8.96 17.39
CA ILE A 435 -19.53 9.25 17.36
C ILE A 435 -19.85 10.42 18.29
N ALA A 436 -20.86 11.20 17.94
CA ALA A 436 -21.43 12.20 18.84
C ALA A 436 -22.60 11.62 19.66
N VAL A 437 -22.71 12.03 20.92
CA VAL A 437 -23.84 11.71 21.81
C VAL A 437 -24.43 13.00 22.35
N GLU A 438 -25.66 13.31 21.97
CA GLU A 438 -26.36 14.54 22.34
C GLU A 438 -27.57 14.25 23.23
N ASN A 439 -27.42 14.43 24.55
CA ASN A 439 -28.51 14.28 25.49
C ASN A 439 -29.14 15.64 25.86
N LEU A 440 -30.35 15.86 25.37
CA LEU A 440 -31.12 17.08 25.57
C LEU A 440 -31.96 17.06 26.88
N SER A 441 -31.91 15.96 27.65
CA SER A 441 -32.67 15.82 28.89
C SER A 441 -32.25 16.86 29.95
N THR A 442 -33.21 17.65 30.41
CA THR A 442 -33.02 18.62 31.51
C THR A 442 -33.29 18.03 32.90
N SER A 443 -33.72 16.76 32.97
CA SER A 443 -34.06 16.09 34.23
C SER A 443 -32.82 15.88 35.11
N GLY A 444 -32.96 16.07 36.41
CA GLY A 444 -31.88 15.85 37.39
C GLY A 444 -31.34 14.42 37.31
N GLY A 445 -30.01 14.29 37.37
CA GLY A 445 -29.33 12.98 37.29
C GLY A 445 -29.21 12.38 35.88
N SER A 446 -29.69 13.09 34.84
CA SER A 446 -29.54 12.61 33.47
C SER A 446 -28.08 12.64 33.01
N VAL A 447 -27.66 11.61 32.27
CA VAL A 447 -26.31 11.46 31.72
C VAL A 447 -26.35 11.10 30.24
N ALA A 448 -25.41 11.61 29.44
CA ALA A 448 -25.33 11.26 28.03
C ALA A 448 -24.80 9.83 27.84
N VAL A 449 -23.73 9.46 28.56
CA VAL A 449 -23.15 8.12 28.52
C VAL A 449 -23.00 7.56 29.93
N ASN A 450 -23.47 6.34 30.16
CA ASN A 450 -23.23 5.59 31.38
C ASN A 450 -22.33 4.38 31.07
N ALA A 451 -21.20 4.30 31.73
CA ALA A 451 -20.17 3.31 31.50
C ALA A 451 -20.52 1.92 32.06
N ALA A 452 -19.71 0.93 31.68
CA ALA A 452 -19.73 -0.43 32.19
C ALA A 452 -18.29 -0.94 32.34
N ASN A 453 -18.12 -2.12 32.97
CA ASN A 453 -16.80 -2.73 33.17
C ASN A 453 -16.10 -2.97 31.83
N GLY A 454 -14.81 -2.65 31.75
CA GLY A 454 -13.99 -2.85 30.55
C GLY A 454 -14.42 -2.06 29.32
N ALA A 455 -15.43 -1.18 29.44
CA ALA A 455 -15.92 -0.42 28.30
C ALA A 455 -14.90 0.64 27.87
N VAL A 456 -14.87 0.91 26.56
CA VAL A 456 -13.94 1.84 25.94
C VAL A 456 -14.70 2.91 25.18
N LEU A 457 -14.39 4.18 25.46
CA LEU A 457 -14.77 5.32 24.63
C LEU A 457 -13.54 5.83 23.88
N ARG A 458 -13.65 6.05 22.57
CA ARG A 458 -12.56 6.65 21.79
C ARG A 458 -13.07 7.73 20.84
N ASN A 459 -12.57 8.96 20.98
CA ASN A 459 -13.00 10.09 20.16
C ASN A 459 -14.53 10.26 20.16
N VAL A 460 -15.13 10.27 21.35
CA VAL A 460 -16.59 10.46 21.52
C VAL A 460 -16.88 11.89 21.93
N ASP A 461 -17.71 12.57 21.15
CA ASP A 461 -18.13 13.95 21.41
C ASP A 461 -19.47 13.98 22.14
N VAL A 462 -19.48 14.47 23.36
CA VAL A 462 -20.65 14.49 24.23
C VAL A 462 -21.16 15.90 24.38
N THR A 463 -22.42 16.13 24.01
CA THR A 463 -23.17 17.33 24.37
C THR A 463 -24.30 16.95 25.31
N SER A 464 -24.37 17.59 26.48
CA SER A 464 -25.40 17.27 27.47
C SER A 464 -26.00 18.51 28.13
N ALA A 465 -27.32 18.52 28.28
CA ALA A 465 -28.01 19.53 29.08
C ALA A 465 -27.74 19.38 30.60
N LYS A 466 -27.36 18.17 31.05
CA LYS A 466 -26.96 17.86 32.43
C LYS A 466 -25.63 17.08 32.41
N GLY A 467 -25.58 15.86 32.96
CA GLY A 467 -24.33 15.10 33.09
C GLY A 467 -23.80 14.60 31.75
N GLY A 468 -22.48 14.63 31.56
CA GLY A 468 -21.84 14.10 30.36
C GLY A 468 -21.67 12.59 30.45
N ILE A 469 -20.57 12.15 31.06
CA ILE A 469 -20.19 10.73 31.18
C ILE A 469 -20.23 10.32 32.65
N ARG A 470 -20.82 9.17 32.95
CA ARG A 470 -20.82 8.59 34.30
C ARG A 470 -20.25 7.18 34.31
N ALA A 471 -19.29 6.94 35.18
CA ALA A 471 -18.78 5.65 35.59
C ALA A 471 -19.12 5.46 37.06
N SER A 472 -19.97 4.48 37.37
CA SER A 472 -20.45 4.24 38.74
C SER A 472 -20.39 2.76 39.04
N GLY A 473 -19.52 2.35 39.95
CA GLY A 473 -19.37 0.94 40.31
C GLY A 473 -18.69 0.10 39.24
N VAL A 474 -17.89 0.73 38.36
CA VAL A 474 -17.24 0.05 37.22
C VAL A 474 -15.74 -0.13 37.40
N SER A 475 -15.18 -1.19 36.81
CA SER A 475 -13.74 -1.45 36.72
C SER A 475 -13.22 -1.42 35.27
N GLY A 476 -12.02 -0.90 35.05
CA GLY A 476 -11.35 -0.96 33.73
C GLY A 476 -11.98 -0.07 32.65
N PHE A 477 -12.67 1.00 33.04
CA PHE A 477 -13.27 1.92 32.07
C PHE A 477 -12.22 2.85 31.45
N THR A 478 -12.15 2.86 30.12
CA THR A 478 -11.18 3.64 29.35
C THR A 478 -11.86 4.71 28.51
N VAL A 479 -11.29 5.91 28.51
CA VAL A 479 -11.68 7.02 27.63
C VAL A 479 -10.42 7.59 27.00
N ASP A 480 -10.37 7.65 25.67
CA ASP A 480 -9.25 8.22 24.93
C ASP A 480 -9.75 9.18 23.84
N GLY A 481 -9.63 10.47 24.11
CA GLY A 481 -9.98 11.53 23.18
C GLY A 481 -11.50 11.76 23.02
N GLY A 482 -11.82 12.89 22.40
CA GLY A 482 -13.18 13.40 22.26
C GLY A 482 -13.42 14.63 23.14
N SER A 483 -14.69 14.99 23.30
CA SER A 483 -15.06 16.19 24.04
C SER A 483 -16.31 15.99 24.91
N ILE A 484 -16.43 16.78 25.97
CA ILE A 484 -17.66 16.90 26.76
C ILE A 484 -18.00 18.37 26.89
N SER A 485 -19.18 18.76 26.42
CA SER A 485 -19.80 20.05 26.68
C SER A 485 -21.09 19.83 27.48
N ALA A 486 -21.02 20.08 28.78
CA ALA A 486 -22.16 19.98 29.69
C ALA A 486 -22.62 21.38 30.16
N ARG A 487 -23.92 21.49 30.48
CA ARG A 487 -24.56 22.75 30.95
C ARG A 487 -25.09 22.67 32.39
N GLY A 488 -24.89 21.55 33.06
CA GLY A 488 -25.28 21.33 34.45
C GLY A 488 -24.76 19.99 34.98
N GLY A 489 -24.90 19.73 36.27
CA GLY A 489 -24.38 18.49 36.88
C GLY A 489 -22.84 18.40 36.83
N ASN A 490 -22.31 17.21 36.57
CA ASN A 490 -20.88 16.96 36.38
C ASN A 490 -20.61 16.64 34.90
N ALA A 491 -19.54 17.19 34.30
CA ALA A 491 -19.20 16.79 32.94
C ALA A 491 -18.74 15.32 32.90
N MET A 492 -17.94 14.91 33.89
CA MET A 492 -17.61 13.51 34.13
C MET A 492 -17.77 13.15 35.62
N GLU A 493 -18.46 12.04 35.89
CA GLU A 493 -18.67 11.49 37.23
C GLU A 493 -18.06 10.08 37.31
N LEU A 494 -17.13 9.89 38.24
CA LEU A 494 -16.35 8.66 38.45
C LEU A 494 -16.54 8.25 39.92
N VAL A 495 -17.45 7.31 40.19
CA VAL A 495 -17.89 6.99 41.55
C VAL A 495 -17.70 5.51 41.83
N SER A 496 -17.02 5.16 42.92
CA SER A 496 -16.78 3.77 43.33
C SER A 496 -16.21 2.92 42.19
N SER A 497 -15.20 3.45 41.51
CA SER A 497 -14.66 2.90 40.27
C SER A 497 -13.14 2.74 40.31
N SER A 498 -12.64 1.68 39.69
CA SER A 498 -11.21 1.32 39.74
C SER A 498 -10.65 1.00 38.37
N GLY A 499 -9.32 1.09 38.23
CA GLY A 499 -8.66 0.85 36.95
C GLY A 499 -9.15 1.80 35.86
N LEU A 500 -9.50 3.03 36.23
CA LEU A 500 -9.91 4.08 35.30
C LEU A 500 -8.72 4.49 34.45
N ASP A 501 -8.94 4.71 33.17
CA ASP A 501 -7.95 5.31 32.28
C ASP A 501 -8.59 6.39 31.41
N ILE A 502 -8.53 7.64 31.86
CA ILE A 502 -9.20 8.78 31.23
C ILE A 502 -8.17 9.74 30.66
N GLN A 503 -8.09 9.78 29.34
CA GLN A 503 -7.05 10.50 28.63
C GLN A 503 -7.57 11.42 27.53
N ASN A 504 -6.83 12.50 27.31
CA ASN A 504 -6.92 13.35 26.11
C ASN A 504 -8.31 13.98 25.87
N MET A 505 -9.14 14.12 26.90
CA MET A 505 -10.48 14.70 26.77
C MET A 505 -10.45 16.24 26.77
N ALA A 506 -11.25 16.84 25.90
CA ALA A 506 -11.58 18.26 25.98
C ALA A 506 -12.90 18.46 26.74
N ILE A 507 -12.82 18.90 28.00
CA ILE A 507 -13.96 19.04 28.90
C ILE A 507 -14.28 20.51 29.11
N ALA A 508 -15.52 20.91 28.79
CA ALA A 508 -16.11 22.20 29.11
C ALA A 508 -17.37 22.00 29.95
N GLN A 509 -17.34 22.45 31.20
CA GLN A 509 -18.52 22.47 32.07
C GLN A 509 -18.97 23.90 32.34
N ASN A 510 -20.22 24.20 32.02
CA ASN A 510 -20.82 25.51 32.24
C ASN A 510 -22.02 25.40 33.19
N GLY A 511 -22.29 26.47 33.94
CA GLY A 511 -23.49 26.61 34.76
C GLY A 511 -23.18 26.87 36.24
N ASP A 512 -24.24 27.07 37.02
CA ASP A 512 -24.17 27.66 38.37
C ASP A 512 -23.22 26.90 39.30
N ARG A 513 -23.31 25.56 39.30
CA ARG A 513 -22.32 24.65 39.89
C ARG A 513 -21.60 23.91 38.77
N SER A 514 -20.34 24.27 38.51
CA SER A 514 -19.54 23.70 37.43
C SER A 514 -18.45 22.78 37.98
N LEU A 515 -18.71 21.48 37.92
CA LEU A 515 -17.77 20.40 38.24
C LEU A 515 -17.33 19.70 36.95
N GLY A 516 -16.04 19.81 36.62
CA GLY A 516 -15.45 19.18 35.45
C GLY A 516 -15.43 17.66 35.61
N ILE A 517 -14.51 17.16 36.42
CA ILE A 517 -14.38 15.74 36.77
C ILE A 517 -14.61 15.59 38.27
N ARG A 518 -15.63 14.80 38.64
CA ARG A 518 -15.88 14.37 40.02
C ARG A 518 -15.44 12.93 40.17
N ALA A 519 -14.43 12.70 41.01
CA ALA A 519 -13.94 11.38 41.37
C ALA A 519 -14.24 11.12 42.86
N ASP A 520 -15.03 10.11 43.17
CA ASP A 520 -15.41 9.76 44.54
C ASP A 520 -15.21 8.26 44.76
N ASN A 521 -14.33 7.87 45.70
CA ASN A 521 -13.92 6.48 45.87
C ASN A 521 -13.40 5.87 44.55
N ALA A 522 -12.48 6.58 43.89
CA ALA A 522 -12.00 6.26 42.56
C ALA A 522 -10.47 6.02 42.50
N THR A 523 -10.04 5.10 41.65
CA THR A 523 -8.61 4.80 41.41
C THR A 523 -8.31 4.63 39.91
N GLY A 524 -7.11 5.01 39.48
CA GLY A 524 -6.71 4.96 38.08
C GLY A 524 -5.90 6.19 37.63
N LEU A 525 -5.92 6.45 36.32
CA LEU A 525 -5.17 7.49 35.63
C LEU A 525 -6.10 8.52 35.01
N LEU A 526 -5.81 9.80 35.25
CA LEU A 526 -6.43 10.96 34.59
C LEU A 526 -5.32 11.79 33.92
N LYS A 527 -5.13 11.65 32.61
CA LYS A 527 -3.96 12.19 31.90
C LYS A 527 -4.28 13.07 30.69
N GLY A 528 -3.54 14.16 30.52
CA GLY A 528 -3.57 14.91 29.25
C GLY A 528 -4.91 15.60 28.94
N ASN A 529 -5.82 15.69 29.92
CA ASN A 529 -7.13 16.27 29.72
C ASN A 529 -7.04 17.80 29.74
N ARG A 530 -7.84 18.44 28.88
CA ARG A 530 -8.07 19.88 28.91
C ARG A 530 -9.40 20.16 29.60
N VAL A 531 -9.37 20.63 30.84
CA VAL A 531 -10.58 20.87 31.64
C VAL A 531 -10.81 22.36 31.82
N THR A 532 -11.95 22.85 31.34
CA THR A 532 -12.43 24.22 31.55
C THR A 532 -13.75 24.21 32.29
N THR A 533 -13.82 24.88 33.43
CA THR A 533 -15.05 25.05 34.21
C THR A 533 -15.39 26.53 34.34
N ASN A 534 -16.64 26.86 34.05
CA ASN A 534 -17.18 28.22 34.15
C ASN A 534 -18.38 28.20 35.10
N GLY A 535 -18.13 28.54 36.36
CA GLY A 535 -19.19 28.72 37.35
C GLY A 535 -19.60 30.18 37.50
N ASN A 536 -20.90 30.41 37.52
CA ASN A 536 -21.56 31.69 37.72
C ASN A 536 -22.38 31.75 39.02
N GLY A 537 -22.30 30.71 39.86
CA GLY A 537 -23.03 30.60 41.12
C GLY A 537 -22.59 31.63 42.17
N ASN A 538 -23.56 32.37 42.71
CA ASN A 538 -23.41 33.34 43.78
C ASN A 538 -24.12 32.80 45.03
N SER A 539 -23.45 32.04 45.91
CA SER A 539 -24.20 31.41 47.01
C SER A 539 -23.51 31.15 48.34
N SER A 540 -22.19 31.33 48.51
CA SER A 540 -21.59 31.44 49.87
C SER A 540 -20.09 31.75 49.87
N TYR A 541 -19.63 32.47 50.90
CA TYR A 541 -18.21 32.72 51.19
C TYR A 541 -17.58 31.65 52.08
N VAL A 542 -18.34 30.62 52.48
CA VAL A 542 -17.90 29.60 53.42
C VAL A 542 -17.73 28.27 52.67
N ASP A 543 -16.52 27.70 52.72
CA ASP A 543 -16.20 26.43 52.05
C ASP A 543 -17.07 25.24 52.54
N THR A 544 -17.68 25.36 53.73
CA THR A 544 -18.55 24.35 54.33
C THR A 544 -20.04 24.59 54.13
N ASP A 545 -20.43 25.64 53.42
CA ASP A 545 -21.85 25.91 53.16
C ASP A 545 -22.39 24.89 52.14
N ALA A 546 -23.43 24.15 52.53
CA ALA A 546 -24.10 23.21 51.65
C ALA A 546 -24.74 23.88 50.43
N GLN A 547 -25.00 25.20 50.50
CA GLN A 547 -25.49 26.01 49.38
C GLN A 547 -24.36 26.56 48.50
N ALA A 548 -23.08 26.36 48.85
CA ALA A 548 -21.96 26.80 48.02
C ALA A 548 -22.00 26.09 46.66
N GLN A 549 -22.13 26.89 45.61
CA GLN A 549 -22.08 26.45 44.21
C GLN A 549 -20.65 26.52 43.70
N SER A 550 -19.76 25.78 44.36
CA SER A 550 -18.32 25.84 44.10
C SER A 550 -17.96 25.34 42.69
N THR A 551 -16.93 25.94 42.11
CA THR A 551 -16.42 25.56 40.79
C THR A 551 -15.12 24.79 40.92
N HIS A 552 -15.09 23.55 40.47
CA HIS A 552 -13.90 22.69 40.55
C HIS A 552 -13.65 22.02 39.21
N ALA A 553 -12.43 22.13 38.69
CA ALA A 553 -12.05 21.34 37.52
C ALA A 553 -11.93 19.86 37.89
N PHE A 554 -11.24 19.56 38.99
CA PHE A 554 -11.19 18.23 39.60
C PHE A 554 -11.72 18.28 41.04
N SER A 555 -12.73 17.47 41.34
CA SER A 555 -13.26 17.23 42.68
C SER A 555 -13.00 15.78 43.05
N ILE A 556 -11.99 15.53 43.88
CA ILE A 556 -11.55 14.19 44.30
C ILE A 556 -11.94 13.99 45.76
N ALA A 557 -12.68 12.92 46.05
CA ALA A 557 -13.11 12.59 47.41
C ALA A 557 -12.90 11.10 47.68
N ASN A 558 -12.58 10.75 48.93
CA ASN A 558 -12.55 9.35 49.40
C ASN A 558 -11.68 8.43 48.53
N SER A 559 -10.71 8.97 47.80
CA SER A 559 -10.00 8.26 46.73
C SER A 559 -8.61 7.85 47.19
N GLY A 560 -8.10 6.75 46.64
CA GLY A 560 -6.79 6.19 46.98
C GLY A 560 -5.97 5.89 45.75
N GLY A 561 -4.76 6.44 45.64
CA GLY A 561 -3.83 6.08 44.56
C GLY A 561 -4.26 6.53 43.15
N LEU A 562 -5.07 7.59 43.05
CA LEU A 562 -5.38 8.24 41.78
C LEU A 562 -4.14 9.00 41.27
N VAL A 563 -3.82 8.86 40.00
CA VAL A 563 -2.75 9.60 39.32
C VAL A 563 -3.37 10.62 38.37
N VAL A 564 -3.10 11.89 38.59
CA VAL A 564 -3.60 13.00 37.77
C VAL A 564 -2.44 13.77 37.19
N THR A 565 -2.19 13.62 35.89
CA THR A 565 -0.93 14.07 35.28
C THR A 565 -1.08 14.73 33.93
N ASP A 566 -0.22 15.69 33.62
CA ASP A 566 -0.14 16.39 32.33
C ASP A 566 -1.45 17.07 31.87
N ASN A 567 -2.36 17.41 32.81
CA ASN A 567 -3.62 18.06 32.46
C ASN A 567 -3.47 19.58 32.32
N THR A 568 -4.25 20.18 31.41
CA THR A 568 -4.39 21.64 31.28
C THR A 568 -5.72 22.07 31.85
N ILE A 569 -5.70 22.89 32.91
CA ILE A 569 -6.85 23.20 33.74
C ILE A 569 -7.10 24.71 33.76
N THR A 570 -8.35 25.10 33.53
CA THR A 570 -8.83 26.47 33.73
C THR A 570 -10.13 26.44 34.52
N THR A 571 -10.12 27.01 35.72
CA THR A 571 -11.31 27.11 36.58
C THR A 571 -11.69 28.57 36.74
N ASN A 572 -12.89 28.96 36.33
CA ASN A 572 -13.41 30.32 36.42
C ASN A 572 -14.63 30.37 37.35
N GLY A 573 -14.65 31.31 38.29
CA GLY A 573 -15.82 31.57 39.14
C GLY A 573 -15.48 31.84 40.60
N THR A 574 -16.46 31.72 41.49
CA THR A 574 -16.27 31.82 42.94
C THR A 574 -15.86 30.46 43.50
N GLN A 575 -14.93 30.44 44.47
CA GLN A 575 -14.34 29.20 44.99
C GLN A 575 -13.76 28.33 43.86
N ALA A 576 -13.11 28.98 42.89
CA ALA A 576 -12.52 28.32 41.74
C ALA A 576 -11.30 27.49 42.16
N ASN A 577 -11.48 26.18 42.34
CA ASN A 577 -10.38 25.25 42.61
C ASN A 577 -9.94 24.57 41.31
N GLY A 578 -8.63 24.49 41.05
CA GLY A 578 -8.11 23.59 40.02
C GLY A 578 -8.33 22.15 40.45
N PHE A 579 -7.84 21.85 41.66
CA PHE A 579 -8.08 20.60 42.36
C PHE A 579 -8.71 20.88 43.73
N TYR A 580 -9.82 20.23 44.01
CA TYR A 580 -10.42 20.13 45.34
C TYR A 580 -10.35 18.66 45.78
N ILE A 581 -9.60 18.36 46.83
CA ILE A 581 -9.29 17.00 47.26
C ILE A 581 -9.62 16.86 48.73
N ASN A 582 -10.46 15.90 49.07
CA ASN A 582 -10.92 15.67 50.43
C ASN A 582 -10.87 14.19 50.82
N ASN A 583 -10.49 13.90 52.06
CA ASN A 583 -10.53 12.57 52.65
C ASN A 583 -9.87 11.48 51.75
N SER A 584 -8.73 11.80 51.14
CA SER A 584 -8.11 10.97 50.10
C SER A 584 -6.68 10.58 50.46
N GLY A 585 -6.23 9.38 50.09
CA GLY A 585 -4.90 8.87 50.43
C GLY A 585 -3.99 8.73 49.21
N GLY A 586 -2.76 9.22 49.28
CA GLY A 586 -1.72 8.91 48.29
C GLY A 586 -2.04 9.36 46.87
N ILE A 587 -2.69 10.51 46.70
CA ILE A 587 -3.00 11.08 45.38
C ILE A 587 -1.73 11.65 44.76
N ALA A 588 -1.44 11.30 43.49
CA ALA A 588 -0.32 11.84 42.74
C ALA A 588 -0.81 12.90 41.74
N ILE A 589 -0.30 14.13 41.85
CA ILE A 589 -0.65 15.28 41.01
C ILE A 589 0.64 15.81 40.39
N SER A 590 0.89 15.52 39.12
CA SER A 590 2.17 15.85 38.49
C SER A 590 2.08 16.46 37.10
N GLY A 591 2.94 17.42 36.77
CA GLY A 591 3.03 17.97 35.40
C GLY A 591 1.79 18.76 34.93
N ASN A 592 0.84 19.08 35.83
CA ASN A 592 -0.38 19.77 35.45
C ASN A 592 -0.15 21.28 35.31
N ARG A 593 -0.82 21.90 34.34
CA ARG A 593 -0.90 23.35 34.20
C ARG A 593 -2.26 23.84 34.69
N VAL A 594 -2.29 24.50 35.84
CA VAL A 594 -3.49 24.98 36.52
C VAL A 594 -3.58 26.49 36.44
N THR A 595 -4.70 27.00 35.94
CA THR A 595 -5.07 28.41 36.04
C THR A 595 -6.41 28.54 36.73
N THR A 596 -6.49 29.34 37.78
CA THR A 596 -7.76 29.64 38.45
C THR A 596 -8.02 31.13 38.47
N ASN A 597 -9.27 31.51 38.21
CA ASN A 597 -9.70 32.90 38.06
C ASN A 597 -10.96 33.14 38.89
N GLY A 598 -11.08 34.35 39.44
CA GLY A 598 -12.24 34.77 40.24
C GLY A 598 -11.95 34.83 41.74
N TYR A 599 -12.99 35.04 42.54
CA TYR A 599 -12.87 35.23 43.99
C TYR A 599 -12.65 33.90 44.72
N MET A 600 -11.80 33.87 45.76
CA MET A 600 -11.45 32.65 46.52
C MET A 600 -10.83 31.53 45.66
N SER A 601 -10.00 31.89 44.68
CA SER A 601 -9.43 30.90 43.77
C SER A 601 -8.26 30.14 44.41
N ARG A 602 -8.17 28.83 44.13
CA ARG A 602 -7.14 27.95 44.69
C ARG A 602 -6.60 27.03 43.61
N GLY A 603 -5.29 26.93 43.46
CA GLY A 603 -4.70 26.00 42.49
C GLY A 603 -4.99 24.55 42.89
N ILE A 604 -4.44 24.14 44.03
CA ILE A 604 -4.69 22.84 44.65
C ILE A 604 -5.17 23.06 46.09
N ASN A 605 -6.30 22.49 46.44
CA ASN A 605 -6.87 22.50 47.78
C ASN A 605 -6.98 21.07 48.31
N LEU A 606 -6.20 20.76 49.33
CA LEU A 606 -6.05 19.43 49.91
C LEU A 606 -6.52 19.43 51.37
N ILE A 607 -7.50 18.61 51.69
CA ILE A 607 -8.15 18.57 53.00
C ILE A 607 -8.19 17.13 53.51
N THR A 608 -7.71 16.88 54.73
CA THR A 608 -7.72 15.55 55.36
C THR A 608 -7.22 14.46 54.41
N SER A 609 -6.11 14.70 53.72
CA SER A 609 -5.64 13.85 52.63
C SER A 609 -4.14 13.58 52.71
N ASP A 610 -3.78 12.49 53.37
CA ASP A 610 -2.39 12.16 53.68
C ASP A 610 -1.63 11.57 52.50
N GLY A 611 -0.31 11.76 52.50
CA GLY A 611 0.62 11.09 51.58
C GLY A 611 0.55 11.55 50.12
N ALA A 612 -0.10 12.69 49.84
CA ALA A 612 -0.17 13.20 48.47
C ALA A 612 1.23 13.61 47.93
N VAL A 613 1.46 13.34 46.64
CA VAL A 613 2.64 13.79 45.90
C VAL A 613 2.21 14.85 44.90
N ILE A 614 2.70 16.06 45.07
CA ILE A 614 2.38 17.22 44.23
C ILE A 614 3.69 17.69 43.60
N SER A 615 3.93 17.30 42.34
CA SER A 615 5.21 17.57 41.69
C SER A 615 5.12 18.26 40.32
N ASP A 616 6.06 19.15 40.03
CA ASP A 616 6.27 19.69 38.67
C ASP A 616 5.02 20.34 38.04
N ASN A 617 4.10 20.86 38.88
CA ASN A 617 2.91 21.55 38.39
C ASN A 617 3.19 23.03 38.18
N VAL A 618 2.55 23.63 37.17
CA VAL A 618 2.54 25.07 36.95
C VAL A 618 1.19 25.62 37.38
N ILE A 619 1.15 26.41 38.45
CA ILE A 619 -0.07 26.87 39.11
C ILE A 619 -0.14 28.39 39.09
N ARG A 620 -1.23 28.94 38.57
CA ARG A 620 -1.50 30.38 38.52
C ARG A 620 -2.87 30.70 39.08
N THR A 621 -2.92 31.47 40.16
CA THR A 621 -4.17 31.97 40.73
C THR A 621 -4.29 33.47 40.52
N ASN A 622 -5.21 33.89 39.67
CA ASN A 622 -5.33 35.29 39.20
C ASN A 622 -6.40 36.09 39.96
N THR A 623 -6.64 35.78 41.23
CA THR A 623 -7.58 36.57 42.05
C THR A 623 -6.99 37.94 42.34
N THR A 624 -7.77 39.00 42.16
CA THR A 624 -7.35 40.37 42.54
C THR A 624 -8.33 41.04 43.49
N ASN A 625 -9.56 40.52 43.57
CA ASN A 625 -10.58 41.02 44.48
C ASN A 625 -10.23 40.64 45.93
N ASP A 626 -9.93 41.65 46.74
CA ASP A 626 -9.59 41.55 48.16
C ASP A 626 -10.58 42.28 49.08
N SER A 627 -11.80 42.57 48.61
CA SER A 627 -12.79 43.39 49.33
C SER A 627 -13.23 42.82 50.69
N ASN A 628 -13.10 41.50 50.90
CA ASN A 628 -13.39 40.83 52.17
C ASN A 628 -12.29 39.81 52.50
N TRP A 629 -11.12 40.30 52.88
CA TRP A 629 -9.91 39.51 53.11
C TRP A 629 -9.89 38.80 54.48
N HIS A 630 -10.04 37.47 54.48
CA HIS A 630 -9.76 36.59 55.61
C HIS A 630 -9.34 35.19 55.13
N SER A 631 -8.96 34.29 56.03
CA SER A 631 -8.40 32.97 55.70
C SER A 631 -9.21 32.10 54.73
N GLY A 632 -10.54 32.32 54.68
CA GLY A 632 -11.44 31.61 53.76
C GLY A 632 -11.48 32.20 52.35
N THR A 633 -11.20 33.49 52.19
CA THR A 633 -11.38 34.20 50.92
C THR A 633 -10.10 34.46 50.14
N ILE A 634 -8.95 34.22 50.77
CA ILE A 634 -7.61 34.36 50.20
C ILE A 634 -7.40 33.42 49.01
N ALA A 635 -6.61 33.91 48.05
CA ALA A 635 -6.09 33.10 46.95
C ALA A 635 -4.89 32.26 47.39
N TYR A 636 -4.93 30.97 47.10
CA TYR A 636 -3.88 30.02 47.44
C TYR A 636 -3.36 29.30 46.21
N GLY A 637 -2.05 29.21 46.03
CA GLY A 637 -1.48 28.35 45.00
C GLY A 637 -1.73 26.88 45.34
N ILE A 638 -1.18 26.46 46.47
CA ILE A 638 -1.40 25.16 47.08
C ILE A 638 -1.82 25.40 48.53
N VAL A 639 -2.96 24.87 48.95
CA VAL A 639 -3.39 24.85 50.35
C VAL A 639 -3.56 23.42 50.83
N VAL A 640 -3.02 23.16 52.01
CA VAL A 640 -3.01 21.86 52.67
C VAL A 640 -3.57 22.05 54.08
N ASP A 641 -4.63 21.31 54.38
CA ASP A 641 -5.38 21.38 55.62
C ASP A 641 -5.56 19.99 56.23
N HIS A 642 -5.22 19.82 57.50
CA HIS A 642 -5.34 18.55 58.24
C HIS A 642 -4.74 17.34 57.51
N SER A 643 -3.65 17.56 56.77
CA SER A 643 -3.02 16.53 55.93
C SER A 643 -1.53 16.41 56.24
N SER A 644 -1.01 15.19 56.23
CA SER A 644 0.33 14.83 56.70
C SER A 644 1.09 13.96 55.71
N ASN A 645 2.42 13.98 55.82
CA ASN A 645 3.36 13.21 54.99
C ASN A 645 3.31 13.57 53.49
N LEU A 646 3.06 14.84 53.16
CA LEU A 646 3.02 15.31 51.78
C LEU A 646 4.42 15.57 51.21
N SER A 647 4.56 15.36 49.91
CA SER A 647 5.69 15.81 49.10
C SER A 647 5.24 16.87 48.09
N ILE A 648 5.65 18.12 48.27
CA ILE A 648 5.34 19.26 47.40
C ILE A 648 6.64 19.71 46.72
N THR A 649 6.89 19.25 45.50
CA THR A 649 8.22 19.32 44.88
C THR A 649 8.28 19.88 43.48
N GLY A 650 9.20 20.81 43.19
CA GLY A 650 9.43 21.25 41.80
C GLY A 650 8.27 22.06 41.18
N ASN A 651 7.29 22.51 41.97
CA ASN A 651 6.15 23.25 41.44
C ASN A 651 6.52 24.72 41.16
N ASP A 652 5.97 25.27 40.08
CA ASP A 652 6.01 26.71 39.75
C ASP A 652 4.65 27.32 40.10
N VAL A 653 4.62 28.12 41.16
CA VAL A 653 3.40 28.67 41.75
C VAL A 653 3.43 30.19 41.69
N ALA A 654 2.43 30.81 41.05
CA ALA A 654 2.21 32.24 41.16
C ALA A 654 0.81 32.56 41.71
N THR A 655 0.76 33.45 42.70
CA THR A 655 -0.50 33.92 43.27
C THR A 655 -0.58 35.44 43.28
N GLN A 656 -1.80 35.95 43.19
CA GLN A 656 -2.12 37.36 43.32
C GLN A 656 -3.30 37.49 44.28
N MET A 657 -3.25 38.45 45.21
CA MET A 657 -4.30 38.95 46.13
C MET A 657 -3.62 39.46 47.42
N ARG A 658 -4.21 40.45 48.12
CA ARG A 658 -3.83 40.76 49.50
C ARG A 658 -3.94 39.52 50.40
N GLY A 659 -2.88 39.21 51.14
CA GLY A 659 -2.72 37.97 51.91
C GLY A 659 -2.61 36.69 51.10
N GLY A 660 -2.54 36.80 49.77
CA GLY A 660 -2.31 35.66 48.87
C GLY A 660 -1.13 34.84 49.34
N THR A 661 -1.30 33.52 49.37
CA THR A 661 -0.24 32.61 49.83
C THR A 661 0.10 31.60 48.75
N GLY A 662 1.38 31.47 48.40
CA GLY A 662 1.83 30.52 47.39
C GLY A 662 1.57 29.09 47.83
N ILE A 663 2.23 28.66 48.90
CA ILE A 663 2.02 27.34 49.53
C ILE A 663 1.62 27.55 50.99
N TYR A 664 0.44 27.07 51.37
CA TYR A 664 -0.09 27.17 52.72
C TYR A 664 -0.28 25.79 53.34
N ILE A 665 0.47 25.49 54.40
CA ILE A 665 0.43 24.20 55.11
C ILE A 665 -0.14 24.44 56.50
N ARG A 666 -1.23 23.76 56.86
CA ARG A 666 -1.82 23.90 58.20
C ARG A 666 -2.39 22.61 58.78
N TYR A 667 -2.32 22.51 60.11
CA TYR A 667 -2.87 21.39 60.90
C TYR A 667 -2.34 20.00 60.50
N GLY A 668 -1.14 19.94 59.93
CA GLY A 668 -0.52 18.69 59.44
C GLY A 668 0.84 18.40 60.05
N ALA A 669 1.36 17.20 59.77
CA ALA A 669 2.67 16.74 60.21
C ALA A 669 3.54 16.26 59.04
N ASN A 670 4.86 16.38 59.17
CA ASN A 670 5.87 15.83 58.26
C ASN A 670 5.71 16.23 56.78
N ASN A 671 5.19 17.43 56.52
CA ASN A 671 4.99 17.92 55.15
C ASN A 671 6.29 18.53 54.62
N THR A 672 6.64 18.20 53.38
CA THR A 672 7.85 18.71 52.72
C THR A 672 7.48 19.60 51.54
N ALA A 673 7.95 20.84 51.53
CA ALA A 673 7.98 21.71 50.36
C ALA A 673 9.44 21.88 49.90
N SER A 674 9.80 21.32 48.74
CA SER A 674 11.18 21.42 48.25
C SER A 674 11.35 21.67 46.75
N GLY A 675 12.32 22.51 46.39
CA GLY A 675 12.62 22.79 44.98
C GLY A 675 11.53 23.56 44.24
N ASN A 676 10.58 24.17 44.95
CA ASN A 676 9.49 24.94 44.32
C ASN A 676 9.97 26.34 43.97
N VAL A 677 9.39 26.89 42.90
CA VAL A 677 9.47 28.31 42.53
C VAL A 677 8.15 28.96 42.89
N VAL A 678 8.17 29.97 43.75
CA VAL A 678 6.94 30.61 44.23
C VAL A 678 7.04 32.13 44.10
N GLU A 679 6.09 32.73 43.39
CA GLU A 679 5.92 34.17 43.27
C GLU A 679 4.55 34.60 43.84
N THR A 680 4.52 35.55 44.77
CA THR A 680 3.26 36.09 45.30
C THR A 680 3.16 37.60 45.15
N LYS A 681 1.98 38.07 44.76
CA LYS A 681 1.68 39.49 44.48
C LYS A 681 0.52 39.96 45.36
N GLY A 682 0.77 40.94 46.21
CA GLY A 682 -0.23 41.53 47.09
C GLY A 682 0.37 41.90 48.44
N SER A 683 -0.28 42.81 49.16
CA SER A 683 0.16 43.21 50.49
C SER A 683 -0.11 42.09 51.49
N SER A 684 0.72 41.97 52.53
CA SER A 684 0.64 40.91 53.53
C SER A 684 0.67 39.47 52.97
N ALA A 685 1.22 39.28 51.76
CA ALA A 685 1.31 38.00 51.08
C ALA A 685 2.46 37.14 51.64
N SER A 686 2.33 35.81 51.55
CA SER A 686 3.41 34.89 51.95
C SER A 686 3.78 33.96 50.81
N ALA A 687 5.07 33.74 50.52
CA ALA A 687 5.41 32.73 49.52
C ALA A 687 5.11 31.33 50.06
N ILE A 688 5.59 31.02 51.27
CA ILE A 688 5.22 29.79 52.00
C ILE A 688 4.78 30.16 53.42
N SER A 689 3.64 29.63 53.86
CA SER A 689 3.17 29.78 55.23
C SER A 689 2.87 28.41 55.85
N VAL A 690 3.29 28.23 57.09
CA VAL A 690 3.06 27.04 57.91
C VAL A 690 2.35 27.46 59.20
N LEU A 691 1.26 26.79 59.56
CA LEU A 691 0.46 27.15 60.73
C LEU A 691 -0.03 25.90 61.49
N ARG A 692 0.11 25.87 62.81
CA ARG A 692 -0.40 24.78 63.67
C ARG A 692 0.04 23.39 63.19
N SER A 693 1.27 23.28 62.72
CA SER A 693 1.83 22.04 62.19
C SER A 693 2.92 21.50 63.10
N THR A 694 2.93 20.19 63.35
CA THR A 694 3.88 19.53 64.28
C THR A 694 5.22 19.19 63.65
N GLY A 695 5.35 19.37 62.33
CA GLY A 695 6.59 19.28 61.58
C GLY A 695 6.38 19.67 60.11
N ALA A 696 7.24 20.54 59.59
CA ALA A 696 7.26 20.89 58.17
C ALA A 696 8.70 21.21 57.72
N THR A 697 9.09 20.71 56.54
CA THR A 697 10.38 21.01 55.93
C THR A 697 10.20 21.88 54.70
N VAL A 698 10.80 23.07 54.70
CA VAL A 698 10.85 24.00 53.57
C VAL A 698 12.30 24.08 53.12
N ARG A 699 12.65 23.39 52.01
CA ARG A 699 14.05 23.29 51.58
C ARG A 699 14.30 23.54 50.10
N GLY A 700 15.38 24.25 49.75
CA GLY A 700 15.80 24.37 48.34
C GLY A 700 14.81 25.12 47.44
N ASN A 701 13.92 25.94 47.98
CA ASN A 701 12.92 26.67 47.19
C ASN A 701 13.45 28.04 46.73
N THR A 702 12.91 28.55 45.63
CA THR A 702 13.11 29.94 45.17
C THR A 702 11.82 30.71 45.37
N LEU A 703 11.83 31.69 46.29
CA LEU A 703 10.63 32.34 46.79
C LEU A 703 10.72 33.85 46.58
N THR A 704 9.68 34.45 46.01
CA THR A 704 9.61 35.90 45.76
C THR A 704 8.26 36.45 46.22
N THR A 705 8.28 37.47 47.07
CA THR A 705 7.09 38.32 47.34
C THR A 705 7.30 39.64 46.60
N ALA A 706 6.37 40.05 45.74
CA ALA A 706 6.63 41.13 44.78
C ALA A 706 6.29 42.54 45.29
N GLN A 707 5.51 42.68 46.38
CA GLN A 707 5.12 43.99 46.91
C GLN A 707 5.93 44.37 48.15
N SER A 708 6.42 45.62 48.16
CA SER A 708 7.09 46.25 49.30
C SER A 708 6.08 46.81 50.30
N ALA A 709 5.17 45.96 50.80
CA ALA A 709 4.14 46.33 51.76
C ALA A 709 4.27 45.50 53.05
N ASP A 710 4.02 46.15 54.19
CA ASP A 710 4.13 45.57 55.53
C ASP A 710 3.44 44.21 55.66
N GLY A 711 4.14 43.26 56.28
CA GLY A 711 3.65 41.91 56.56
C GLY A 711 3.79 40.90 55.43
N SER A 712 4.45 41.26 54.31
CA SER A 712 4.70 40.31 53.22
C SER A 712 5.97 39.49 53.49
N ALA A 713 5.83 38.24 53.93
CA ALA A 713 6.96 37.39 54.33
C ALA A 713 7.33 36.38 53.23
N GLY A 714 8.63 36.07 53.08
CA GLY A 714 9.03 34.97 52.20
C GLY A 714 8.53 33.62 52.72
N ILE A 715 8.97 33.27 53.93
CA ILE A 715 8.54 32.08 54.65
C ILE A 715 7.96 32.51 56.01
N SER A 716 6.80 31.99 56.37
CA SER A 716 6.16 32.24 57.67
C SER A 716 5.87 30.95 58.40
N PHE A 717 6.33 30.83 59.64
CA PHE A 717 5.89 29.83 60.61
C PHE A 717 5.09 30.53 61.69
N GLY A 718 3.78 30.31 61.67
CA GLY A 718 2.82 30.91 62.60
C GLY A 718 2.51 30.02 63.80
N ILE A 719 1.54 30.49 64.58
CA ILE A 719 1.06 29.97 65.86
C ILE A 719 1.01 28.43 65.92
N ASP A 720 1.52 27.89 67.02
CA ASP A 720 1.58 26.47 67.40
C ASP A 720 2.26 25.56 66.35
N SER A 721 3.16 26.13 65.54
CA SER A 721 4.01 25.33 64.66
C SER A 721 5.25 24.85 65.40
N HIS A 722 5.64 23.59 65.18
CA HIS A 722 6.72 22.93 65.90
C HIS A 722 7.67 22.18 64.96
N ASN A 723 8.93 22.02 65.37
CA ASN A 723 9.92 21.12 64.74
C ASN A 723 10.10 21.33 63.22
N GLY A 724 10.00 22.57 62.77
CA GLY A 724 10.15 22.93 61.36
C GLY A 724 11.61 23.13 60.94
N LEU A 725 11.91 22.84 59.67
CA LEU A 725 13.20 23.05 59.04
C LEU A 725 13.07 24.00 57.85
N VAL A 726 13.86 25.07 57.83
CA VAL A 726 13.99 26.02 56.72
C VAL A 726 15.43 26.02 56.24
N GLU A 727 15.71 25.39 55.10
CA GLU A 727 17.08 25.14 54.64
C GLU A 727 17.31 25.42 53.16
N ASN A 728 18.46 26.02 52.82
CA ASN A 728 18.93 26.16 51.42
C ASN A 728 17.93 26.86 50.49
N ASN A 729 17.04 27.71 51.02
CA ASN A 729 16.10 28.48 50.20
C ASN A 729 16.73 29.78 49.72
N THR A 730 16.34 30.23 48.53
CA THR A 730 16.59 31.59 48.05
C THR A 730 15.30 32.38 48.17
N VAL A 731 15.29 33.41 49.01
CA VAL A 731 14.12 34.21 49.34
C VAL A 731 14.36 35.66 48.97
N THR A 732 13.48 36.23 48.15
CA THR A 732 13.44 37.66 47.82
C THR A 732 12.18 38.28 48.41
N SER A 733 12.31 39.07 49.48
CA SER A 733 11.18 39.68 50.20
C SER A 733 11.41 41.19 50.45
N PRO A 734 10.82 42.09 49.65
CA PRO A 734 11.02 43.53 49.76
C PRO A 734 10.12 44.20 50.80
N GLY A 735 9.04 43.55 51.27
CA GLY A 735 8.01 44.16 52.13
C GLY A 735 8.04 43.78 53.61
N SER A 736 8.73 42.72 54.01
CA SER A 736 8.94 42.33 55.41
C SER A 736 10.08 41.32 55.52
N ALA A 737 10.09 40.46 56.54
CA ALA A 737 11.18 39.52 56.76
C ALA A 737 11.26 38.42 55.69
N GLY A 738 12.49 37.95 55.42
CA GLY A 738 12.72 36.76 54.58
C GLY A 738 12.10 35.51 55.22
N VAL A 739 12.34 35.31 56.52
CA VAL A 739 11.73 34.26 57.33
C VAL A 739 11.12 34.85 58.60
N THR A 740 9.84 34.61 58.84
CA THR A 740 9.11 35.03 60.04
C THR A 740 8.72 33.81 60.87
N ILE A 741 9.02 33.85 62.17
CA ILE A 741 8.65 32.82 63.15
C ILE A 741 7.88 33.52 64.27
N TYR A 742 6.62 33.12 64.47
CA TYR A 742 5.73 33.73 65.43
C TYR A 742 4.92 32.70 66.22
N ILE A 743 5.12 32.64 67.54
CA ILE A 743 4.46 31.69 68.45
C ILE A 743 4.66 30.24 67.94
N ALA A 744 5.90 29.93 67.60
CA ALA A 744 6.32 28.64 67.04
C ALA A 744 7.65 28.19 67.65
N ASN A 745 7.83 26.89 67.89
CA ASN A 745 8.92 26.37 68.73
C ASN A 745 9.74 25.25 68.08
N GLY A 746 11.05 25.21 68.35
CA GLY A 746 11.92 24.12 67.86
C GLY A 746 12.23 24.23 66.36
N LEU A 747 12.36 25.45 65.83
CA LEU A 747 12.61 25.70 64.42
C LEU A 747 14.12 25.73 64.13
N THR A 748 14.52 25.20 62.98
CA THR A 748 15.88 25.38 62.45
C THR A 748 15.85 26.16 61.14
N VAL A 749 16.48 27.33 61.10
CA VAL A 749 16.62 28.18 59.91
C VAL A 749 18.08 28.26 59.52
N ARG A 750 18.50 27.56 58.46
CA ARG A 750 19.90 27.50 58.09
C ARG A 750 20.22 27.55 56.61
N ASN A 751 21.38 28.11 56.28
CA ASN A 751 21.93 28.12 54.91
C ASN A 751 20.99 28.72 53.84
N ASN A 752 20.10 29.64 54.22
CA ASN A 752 19.23 30.32 53.27
C ASN A 752 19.92 31.59 52.73
N ARG A 753 19.59 31.95 51.50
CA ARG A 753 19.91 33.25 50.90
C ARG A 753 18.69 34.16 51.01
N LEU A 754 18.79 35.27 51.74
CA LEU A 754 17.67 36.12 52.14
C LEU A 754 17.89 37.56 51.63
N VAL A 755 17.37 37.84 50.45
CA VAL A 755 17.50 39.11 49.74
C VAL A 755 16.26 39.98 49.99
N GLY A 756 16.41 41.26 50.33
CA GLY A 756 15.25 42.13 50.55
C GLY A 756 15.58 43.52 51.09
N LYS A 757 14.59 44.41 51.06
CA LYS A 757 14.62 45.74 51.71
C LYS A 757 13.70 45.82 52.94
N GLY A 758 13.09 44.70 53.32
CA GLY A 758 12.17 44.62 54.46
C GLY A 758 12.89 44.61 55.82
N ASP A 759 12.11 44.39 56.88
CA ASP A 759 12.51 44.67 58.27
C ASP A 759 13.64 43.78 58.82
N ALA A 760 13.80 42.55 58.33
CA ALA A 760 14.81 41.59 58.80
C ALA A 760 15.09 40.46 57.80
N GLY A 761 16.25 39.79 57.90
CA GLY A 761 16.45 38.51 57.22
C GLY A 761 15.60 37.39 57.86
N VAL A 762 15.80 37.19 59.16
CA VAL A 762 15.02 36.27 60.01
C VAL A 762 14.44 37.05 61.19
N TYR A 763 13.13 36.97 61.39
CA TYR A 763 12.42 37.61 62.49
C TYR A 763 11.75 36.56 63.38
N VAL A 764 12.03 36.59 64.69
CA VAL A 764 11.52 35.62 65.67
C VAL A 764 10.81 36.38 66.78
N ARG A 765 9.54 36.06 67.05
CA ARG A 765 8.73 36.67 68.11
C ARG A 765 7.94 35.62 68.89
N ASP A 766 7.97 35.70 70.22
CA ASP A 766 7.22 34.84 71.13
C ASP A 766 7.45 33.33 70.89
N SER A 767 8.70 32.99 70.57
CA SER A 767 9.12 31.70 70.04
C SER A 767 10.35 31.19 70.78
N TYR A 768 10.40 29.89 71.06
CA TYR A 768 11.47 29.26 71.84
C TYR A 768 12.23 28.19 71.02
N ASN A 769 13.47 27.90 71.41
CA ASN A 769 14.31 26.85 70.82
C ASN A 769 14.50 26.99 69.29
N THR A 770 14.60 28.22 68.79
CA THR A 770 14.89 28.47 67.37
C THR A 770 16.40 28.54 67.15
N THR A 771 16.92 27.74 66.21
CA THR A 771 18.32 27.77 65.77
C THR A 771 18.44 28.49 64.44
N VAL A 772 19.28 29.53 64.37
CA VAL A 772 19.55 30.29 63.14
C VAL A 772 21.05 30.20 62.83
N SER A 773 21.43 29.66 61.67
CA SER A 773 22.85 29.48 61.31
C SER A 773 23.14 29.52 59.81
N GLY A 774 24.28 30.05 59.38
CA GLY A 774 24.72 29.97 57.97
C GLY A 774 23.87 30.70 56.93
N ASN A 775 22.88 31.51 57.33
CA ASN A 775 22.07 32.30 56.39
C ASN A 775 22.88 33.50 55.87
N THR A 776 22.67 33.86 54.59
CA THR A 776 23.39 34.93 53.89
C THR A 776 22.41 35.92 53.25
N PRO A 777 22.80 37.20 53.07
CA PRO A 777 22.01 38.16 52.28
C PRO A 777 21.86 37.80 50.79
#